data_AF-A0A813KHE4-F1
#
_entry.id   AF-A0A813KHE4-F1
#
_cell.length_a   1.000
_cell.length_b   1.000
_cell.length_c   1.000
_cell.angle_alpha   90.00
_cell.angle_beta   90.00
_cell.angle_gamma   90.00
#
_symmetry.space_group_name_H-M   'P 1'
#
loop_
_entity.id
_entity.type
_entity.pdbx_description
1 polymer ?
#
loop_
_entity_poly.entity_id
_entity_poly.type
_entity_poly.pdbx_seq_one_letter_code
_entity_poly.pdbx_strand_id
1 'polypeptide(L)'
;DRSTPASKFCFHSLLERVPSCKCRHVGFVRCLAYEPCTGLLASGGGDGRIIFWQQASQARLSGRTSEAQIGPPGISFAHGGAVQALATCSDSGEIFSGDAHGRIRIWDCSAVQHGSRAVLAAGGGASPAILALKTVGTVGGFGLPHESPLYFLLAGDAAGNLRVWDLRRNVLLRQVSTAMTCCVDICTLGAPLLTSTSGRWLLRLAMGGDSSGAVKLVDLAVATSSESAGTPGSTDPSSAQWADGLASSGPGASSSEDCSAEFQRLLTLLREFVAIPTVSTDSRHAEDMKRGSAWLAQRFEELLACTVRESSGCVVARCGWDEQKPLVIFYSHYDVVAAGRGWNLDPWQLTAQDGYLYGRGVSDNKGPLLAQIFAVRSLLLQRRAEVSGETSCEAEHSEQPGNAFFLQGFGEALPPPTRPGGGEARTNGLPVNVLFIVDGSEESGDTSTALRVVQEAREDGWLRGSARHLLVCNSSWIDDERPCICYGMRGVLDLEVEVVGGERDLHSGVHGGLVPEPLFDLMALISSLADASGTPSVPGLLDDVRPMSAQDQQNLEAAAFSMSEEGLRKRLGLQDGPSGPGWLRAPRPGLEALRRTWLLPSLSITEVGKGPKHSHGRHIAHRASAVVSVRTVCGQRHEEVVACLKRHLQHEFAKRRSPNKLEMTTLAAMDGWEARAESWVYLAARQAVAEAWGLGGPNGVGGEQLVLAVREGGTLSMLPLLQKELGCEAAQLAFSQASDAVHLPNERMSRLVLSRAVLALAGTLTRLGSCSSASEPSESSMGKEQQHRQQ
;
A
#
# COMPACT_ATOMS: atom_id res chain seq x y z
N ASP A 1 20.61 -29.51 -38.60
CA ASP A 1 21.80 -28.87 -39.19
C ASP A 1 22.76 -28.47 -38.07
N ARG A 2 24.05 -28.76 -38.23
CA ARG A 2 25.09 -28.49 -37.22
C ARG A 2 25.65 -27.09 -37.41
N SER A 3 25.59 -26.21 -36.39
CA SER A 3 26.73 -25.39 -35.91
C SER A 3 26.29 -24.20 -35.05
N THR A 4 26.46 -24.32 -33.73
CA THR A 4 27.00 -23.34 -32.74
C THR A 4 26.38 -23.57 -31.35
N PRO A 5 27.19 -23.74 -30.27
CA PRO A 5 26.69 -23.96 -28.93
C PRO A 5 26.81 -22.67 -28.08
N ALA A 6 25.68 -22.08 -27.67
CA ALA A 6 25.64 -21.14 -26.57
C ALA A 6 25.24 -21.90 -25.28
N SER A 7 26.13 -21.85 -24.31
CA SER A 7 26.14 -22.53 -23.02
C SER A 7 24.89 -22.30 -22.18
N LYS A 8 24.07 -23.35 -22.03
CA LYS A 8 23.26 -23.56 -20.81
C LYS A 8 24.18 -24.17 -19.75
N PHE A 9 24.68 -23.38 -18.81
CA PHE A 9 25.27 -23.92 -17.58
C PHE A 9 24.14 -24.53 -16.75
N CYS A 10 24.02 -25.85 -16.84
CA CYS A 10 23.03 -26.63 -16.11
C CYS A 10 23.58 -26.93 -14.70
N PHE A 11 22.95 -26.37 -13.68
CA PHE A 11 23.30 -26.49 -12.26
C PHE A 11 22.86 -27.86 -11.66
N HIS A 12 23.10 -28.98 -12.37
CA HIS A 12 22.45 -30.24 -12.01
C HIS A 12 23.32 -31.50 -11.93
N SER A 13 24.66 -31.42 -11.98
CA SER A 13 25.51 -32.64 -11.89
C SER A 13 26.58 -32.67 -10.79
N LEU A 14 26.50 -31.83 -9.76
CA LEU A 14 27.49 -31.80 -8.67
C LEU A 14 27.02 -32.34 -7.32
N LEU A 15 25.82 -32.95 -7.24
CA LEU A 15 25.25 -33.43 -5.97
C LEU A 15 25.43 -34.93 -5.69
N GLU A 16 25.99 -35.71 -6.62
CA GLU A 16 26.25 -37.13 -6.40
C GLU A 16 27.72 -37.40 -6.11
N ARG A 17 28.08 -37.32 -4.81
CA ARG A 17 29.20 -38.00 -4.11
C ARG A 17 29.78 -37.16 -2.96
N VAL A 18 28.93 -36.72 -2.02
CA VAL A 18 29.40 -36.32 -0.68
C VAL A 18 28.96 -37.41 0.30
N PRO A 19 29.88 -38.06 1.04
CA PRO A 19 29.52 -39.04 2.05
C PRO A 19 28.59 -38.40 3.07
N SER A 20 27.63 -39.16 3.62
CA SER A 20 26.61 -38.71 4.56
C SER A 20 27.19 -37.88 5.72
N CYS A 21 27.18 -36.56 5.59
CA CYS A 21 27.50 -35.64 6.67
C CYS A 21 26.41 -35.75 7.74
N LYS A 22 26.77 -36.28 8.93
CA LYS A 22 25.87 -36.36 10.10
C LYS A 22 25.46 -34.98 10.65
N CYS A 23 26.07 -33.90 10.16
CA CYS A 23 25.85 -32.55 10.65
C CYS A 23 25.23 -31.72 9.52
N ARG A 24 23.89 -31.64 9.53
CA ARG A 24 23.08 -30.81 8.61
C ARG A 24 21.96 -30.15 9.39
N HIS A 25 21.54 -28.97 8.94
CA HIS A 25 20.32 -28.36 9.45
C HIS A 25 19.09 -29.16 9.02
N VAL A 26 18.12 -29.30 9.92
CA VAL A 26 16.81 -29.89 9.65
C VAL A 26 15.83 -28.75 9.38
N GLY A 27 16.00 -28.04 8.25
CA GLY A 27 15.19 -26.89 7.87
C GLY A 27 15.99 -25.77 7.19
N PHE A 28 15.38 -24.60 7.04
CA PHE A 28 16.03 -23.43 6.43
C PHE A 28 17.21 -22.93 7.27
N VAL A 29 18.34 -22.66 6.60
CA VAL A 29 19.44 -21.89 7.17
C VAL A 29 19.02 -20.42 7.16
N ARG A 30 19.07 -19.78 8.32
CA ARG A 30 18.59 -18.41 8.54
C ARG A 30 19.70 -17.37 8.47
N CYS A 31 20.91 -17.74 8.89
CA CYS A 31 22.04 -16.83 8.99
C CYS A 31 23.37 -17.58 8.84
N LEU A 32 24.39 -16.85 8.40
CA LEU A 32 25.76 -17.33 8.20
C LEU A 32 26.75 -16.29 8.75
N ALA A 33 27.87 -16.74 9.28
CA ALA A 33 28.99 -15.86 9.63
C ALA A 33 30.33 -16.57 9.38
N TYR A 34 31.30 -15.84 8.86
CA TYR A 34 32.61 -16.38 8.49
C TYR A 34 33.72 -15.64 9.24
N GLU A 35 34.56 -16.38 9.96
CA GLU A 35 35.72 -15.85 10.68
C GLU A 35 36.98 -16.06 9.81
N PRO A 36 37.56 -14.96 9.26
CA PRO A 36 38.59 -15.06 8.24
C PRO A 36 39.96 -15.53 8.76
N CYS A 37 40.30 -15.34 10.03
CA CYS A 37 41.62 -15.71 10.57
C CYS A 37 41.75 -17.22 10.80
N THR A 38 40.68 -17.87 11.22
CA THR A 38 40.60 -19.31 11.49
C THR A 38 39.99 -20.11 10.34
N GLY A 39 39.38 -19.43 9.36
CA GLY A 39 38.70 -20.07 8.23
C GLY A 39 37.43 -20.83 8.66
N LEU A 40 36.84 -20.42 9.78
CA LEU A 40 35.67 -21.05 10.38
C LEU A 40 34.39 -20.39 9.85
N LEU A 41 33.50 -21.18 9.26
CA LEU A 41 32.17 -20.76 8.85
C LEU A 41 31.14 -21.28 9.86
N ALA A 42 30.24 -20.44 10.37
CA ALA A 42 29.12 -20.84 11.20
C ALA A 42 27.80 -20.66 10.42
N SER A 43 26.89 -21.62 10.57
CA SER A 43 25.53 -21.54 10.04
C SER A 43 24.49 -21.73 11.14
N GLY A 44 23.49 -20.86 11.17
CA GLY A 44 22.37 -20.91 12.10
C GLY A 44 21.10 -21.34 11.38
N GLY A 45 20.36 -22.28 11.96
CA GLY A 45 19.17 -22.85 11.35
C GLY A 45 17.88 -22.57 12.11
N GLY A 46 16.76 -22.65 11.39
CA GLY A 46 15.41 -22.65 11.96
C GLY A 46 15.14 -23.85 12.87
N ASP A 47 15.98 -24.89 12.80
CA ASP A 47 15.98 -26.05 13.69
C ASP A 47 16.58 -25.76 15.08
N GLY A 48 16.98 -24.52 15.33
CA GLY A 48 17.63 -24.11 16.57
C GLY A 48 19.03 -24.70 16.73
N ARG A 49 19.68 -25.11 15.63
CA ARG A 49 21.08 -25.53 15.66
C ARG A 49 21.99 -24.44 15.12
N ILE A 50 23.20 -24.39 15.65
CA ILE A 50 24.36 -23.77 15.00
C ILE A 50 25.32 -24.87 14.57
N ILE A 51 25.87 -24.78 13.36
CA ILE A 51 26.86 -25.73 12.83
C ILE A 51 28.11 -24.97 12.41
N PHE A 52 29.27 -25.40 12.90
CA PHE A 52 30.57 -24.83 12.56
C PHE A 52 31.28 -25.70 11.53
N TRP A 53 31.70 -25.10 10.42
CA TRP A 53 32.35 -25.72 9.27
C TRP A 53 33.78 -25.20 9.16
N GLN A 54 34.74 -26.10 9.01
CA GLN A 54 36.15 -25.73 8.82
C GLN A 54 36.51 -25.75 7.33
N GLN A 55 37.10 -24.65 6.83
CA GLN A 55 37.51 -24.58 5.43
C GLN A 55 38.67 -25.55 5.14
N ALA A 56 38.54 -26.37 4.09
CA ALA A 56 39.63 -27.20 3.61
C ALA A 56 40.72 -26.32 2.98
N SER A 57 41.98 -26.53 3.38
CA SER A 57 43.15 -25.74 2.94
C SER A 57 43.27 -25.66 1.41
N GLN A 58 43.68 -24.48 0.93
CA GLN A 58 43.73 -24.02 -0.47
C GLN A 58 44.72 -24.78 -1.40
N ALA A 59 45.02 -26.06 -1.18
CA ALA A 59 45.85 -26.86 -2.10
C ALA A 59 45.17 -27.21 -3.44
N ARG A 60 43.90 -26.81 -3.66
CA ARG A 60 43.09 -27.22 -4.82
C ARG A 60 43.26 -26.39 -6.10
N LEU A 61 43.87 -25.20 -6.05
CA LEU A 61 43.90 -24.29 -7.22
C LEU A 61 45.13 -24.47 -8.13
N SER A 62 46.10 -25.34 -7.80
CA SER A 62 47.32 -25.54 -8.61
C SER A 62 47.41 -26.87 -9.38
N GLY A 63 46.30 -27.59 -9.56
CA GLY A 63 46.24 -28.69 -10.53
C GLY A 63 47.17 -29.88 -10.29
N ARG A 64 47.60 -30.14 -9.05
CA ARG A 64 48.29 -31.39 -8.69
C ARG A 64 47.41 -32.28 -7.83
N THR A 65 47.02 -33.41 -8.40
CA THR A 65 46.32 -34.51 -7.73
C THR A 65 47.23 -35.20 -6.73
N SER A 66 47.00 -34.97 -5.44
CA SER A 66 47.26 -35.96 -4.40
C SER A 66 46.11 -35.88 -3.39
N GLU A 67 45.55 -37.03 -3.05
CA GLU A 67 44.44 -37.22 -2.11
C GLU A 67 44.63 -36.40 -0.82
N ALA A 68 43.97 -35.25 -0.74
CA ALA A 68 43.92 -34.46 0.48
C ALA A 68 42.67 -34.87 1.27
N GLN A 69 42.91 -35.47 2.44
CA GLN A 69 41.90 -35.83 3.43
C GLN A 69 40.90 -34.68 3.66
N ILE A 70 39.61 -35.00 3.54
CA ILE A 70 38.51 -34.11 3.91
C ILE A 70 38.61 -33.88 5.43
N GLY A 71 38.78 -32.63 5.86
CA GLY A 71 38.73 -32.26 7.28
C GLY A 71 37.40 -32.64 7.93
N PRO A 72 37.34 -32.80 9.27
CA PRO A 72 36.18 -33.40 9.95
C PRO A 72 34.86 -32.65 9.70
N PRO A 73 33.71 -33.35 9.72
CA PRO A 73 32.40 -32.76 9.44
C PRO A 73 31.99 -31.77 10.52
N GLY A 74 31.26 -30.72 10.13
CA GLY A 74 30.99 -29.58 11.00
C GLY A 74 30.37 -29.92 12.35
N ILE A 75 30.76 -29.22 13.41
CA ILE A 75 30.30 -29.52 14.79
C ILE A 75 28.99 -28.77 15.05
N SER A 76 27.97 -29.45 15.58
CA SER A 76 26.63 -28.88 15.80
C SER A 76 26.29 -28.70 17.28
N PHE A 77 25.70 -27.56 17.63
CA PHE A 77 25.20 -27.25 18.97
C PHE A 77 23.75 -26.79 18.94
N ALA A 78 22.99 -27.11 20.00
CA ALA A 78 21.59 -26.71 20.13
C ALA A 78 21.44 -25.37 20.87
N HIS A 79 20.60 -24.50 20.33
CA HIS A 79 20.06 -23.29 20.93
C HIS A 79 18.69 -23.54 21.56
N GLY A 80 18.23 -22.59 22.39
CA GLY A 80 16.91 -22.68 23.03
C GLY A 80 15.74 -22.49 22.07
N GLY A 81 15.99 -22.02 20.84
CA GLY A 81 15.03 -21.75 19.77
C GLY A 81 15.78 -21.48 18.45
N ALA A 82 15.06 -21.11 17.39
CA ALA A 82 15.66 -20.83 16.08
C ALA A 82 16.80 -19.79 16.19
N VAL A 83 17.93 -20.07 15.53
CA VAL A 83 19.06 -19.13 15.46
C VAL A 83 18.76 -18.12 14.36
N GLN A 84 18.64 -16.84 14.73
CA GLN A 84 18.15 -15.78 13.84
C GLN A 84 19.29 -14.87 13.36
N ALA A 85 20.34 -14.69 14.16
CA ALA A 85 21.46 -13.81 13.85
C ALA A 85 22.81 -14.42 14.24
N LEU A 86 23.85 -14.15 13.45
CA LEU A 86 25.24 -14.53 13.72
C LEU A 86 26.17 -13.34 13.46
N ALA A 87 27.22 -13.19 14.27
CA ALA A 87 28.29 -12.22 14.06
C ALA A 87 29.65 -12.79 14.47
N THR A 88 30.73 -12.33 13.84
CA THR A 88 32.11 -12.76 14.11
C THR A 88 32.95 -11.57 14.56
N CYS A 89 33.71 -11.72 15.64
CA CYS A 89 34.77 -10.78 16.03
C CYS A 89 36.12 -11.39 15.64
N SER A 90 36.73 -10.88 14.55
CA SER A 90 38.03 -11.35 14.05
C SER A 90 39.15 -11.20 15.09
N ASP A 91 39.10 -10.14 15.88
CA ASP A 91 40.18 -9.79 16.79
C ASP A 91 40.17 -10.61 18.09
N SER A 92 38.99 -10.99 18.59
CA SER A 92 38.88 -11.92 19.73
C SER A 92 38.81 -13.39 19.30
N GLY A 93 38.62 -13.66 18.00
CA GLY A 93 38.40 -15.02 17.50
C GLY A 93 37.11 -15.63 18.05
N GLU A 94 36.05 -14.83 18.19
CA GLU A 94 34.77 -15.27 18.76
C GLU A 94 33.62 -15.14 17.76
N ILE A 95 32.63 -16.03 17.91
CA ILE A 95 31.36 -15.99 17.19
C ILE A 95 30.23 -15.76 18.18
N PHE A 96 29.27 -14.92 17.79
CA PHE A 96 28.09 -14.57 18.56
C PHE A 96 26.85 -15.07 17.85
N SER A 97 25.91 -15.65 18.57
CA SER A 97 24.67 -16.20 18.00
C SER A 97 23.45 -15.79 18.81
N GLY A 98 22.46 -15.20 18.14
CA GLY A 98 21.19 -14.76 18.71
C GLY A 98 20.05 -15.71 18.38
N ASP A 99 19.21 -16.03 19.37
CA ASP A 99 18.05 -16.91 19.18
C ASP A 99 16.69 -16.20 19.33
N ALA A 100 15.64 -16.93 18.92
CA ALA A 100 14.25 -16.51 18.98
C ALA A 100 13.72 -16.21 20.40
N HIS A 101 14.46 -16.54 21.45
CA HIS A 101 14.10 -16.27 22.84
C HIS A 101 14.93 -15.15 23.47
N GLY A 102 15.64 -14.36 22.65
CA GLY A 102 16.40 -13.22 23.14
C GLY A 102 17.74 -13.59 23.79
N ARG A 103 18.26 -14.82 23.59
CA ARG A 103 19.56 -15.22 24.15
C ARG A 103 20.67 -15.02 23.14
N ILE A 104 21.80 -14.51 23.60
CA ILE A 104 23.03 -14.40 22.82
C ILE A 104 24.06 -15.36 23.43
N ARG A 105 24.65 -16.24 22.62
CA ARG A 105 25.75 -17.12 23.05
C ARG A 105 27.06 -16.70 22.41
N ILE A 106 28.14 -16.87 23.17
CA ILE A 106 29.51 -16.57 22.74
C ILE A 106 30.26 -17.89 22.53
N TRP A 107 30.86 -18.05 21.36
CA TRP A 107 31.60 -19.24 20.94
C TRP A 107 33.05 -18.85 20.67
N ASP A 108 33.98 -19.62 21.21
CA ASP A 108 35.41 -19.45 20.96
C ASP A 108 35.81 -20.26 19.73
N CYS A 109 36.33 -19.61 18.68
CA CYS A 109 36.73 -20.25 17.43
C CYS A 109 37.89 -21.24 17.60
N SER A 110 38.73 -21.05 18.62
CA SER A 110 39.84 -21.97 18.93
C SER A 110 39.40 -23.19 19.75
N ALA A 111 38.25 -23.09 20.44
CA ALA A 111 37.74 -24.11 21.35
C ALA A 111 36.33 -24.61 21.01
N VAL A 112 35.88 -24.44 19.75
CA VAL A 112 34.51 -24.78 19.29
C VAL A 112 34.03 -26.16 19.74
N GLN A 113 34.93 -27.15 19.87
CA GLN A 113 34.62 -28.50 20.37
C GLN A 113 34.05 -28.55 21.80
N HIS A 114 34.19 -27.48 22.59
CA HIS A 114 33.81 -27.41 24.01
C HIS A 114 32.48 -26.66 24.25
N GLY A 115 31.78 -26.23 23.19
CA GLY A 115 30.51 -25.51 23.30
C GLY A 115 30.65 -24.00 23.56
N SER A 116 29.55 -23.32 23.87
CA SER A 116 29.56 -21.86 24.09
C SER A 116 30.21 -21.49 25.42
N ARG A 117 31.12 -20.52 25.41
CA ARG A 117 31.85 -20.03 26.59
C ARG A 117 30.96 -19.23 27.56
N ALA A 118 29.96 -18.53 27.02
CA ALA A 118 29.04 -17.72 27.83
C ALA A 118 27.66 -17.57 27.16
N VAL A 119 26.64 -17.26 27.98
CA VAL A 119 25.29 -16.91 27.54
C VAL A 119 24.92 -15.56 28.14
N LEU A 120 24.63 -14.59 27.28
CA LEU A 120 24.08 -13.29 27.61
C LEU A 120 22.56 -13.35 27.43
N ALA A 121 21.80 -13.04 28.47
CA ALA A 121 20.34 -12.96 28.42
C ALA A 121 19.90 -11.51 28.24
N ALA A 122 18.94 -11.26 27.35
CA ALA A 122 18.35 -9.95 27.12
C ALA A 122 17.45 -9.42 28.28
N GLY A 123 17.36 -10.14 29.40
CA GLY A 123 16.54 -9.82 30.57
C GLY A 123 16.04 -11.10 31.27
N GLY A 124 15.52 -10.97 32.49
CA GLY A 124 14.89 -12.08 33.21
C GLY A 124 13.45 -12.29 32.76
N GLY A 125 13.20 -13.24 31.84
CA GLY A 125 11.85 -13.57 31.34
C GLY A 125 11.79 -13.85 29.84
N ALA A 126 10.58 -13.94 29.27
CA ALA A 126 10.35 -14.09 27.83
C ALA A 126 10.82 -12.82 27.09
N SER A 127 12.06 -12.86 26.60
CA SER A 127 12.70 -11.73 25.90
C SER A 127 12.43 -11.79 24.40
N PRO A 128 12.30 -10.65 23.71
CA PRO A 128 12.08 -10.59 22.26
C PRO A 128 13.25 -11.23 21.49
N ALA A 129 12.93 -11.84 20.33
CA ALA A 129 13.92 -12.49 19.49
C ALA A 129 15.05 -11.54 19.06
N ILE A 130 16.30 -12.01 19.09
CA ILE A 130 17.43 -11.25 18.54
C ILE A 130 17.43 -11.46 17.03
N LEU A 131 17.22 -10.39 16.27
CA LEU A 131 17.10 -10.46 14.81
C LEU A 131 18.38 -9.98 14.09
N ALA A 132 19.21 -9.19 14.76
CA ALA A 132 20.47 -8.70 14.19
C ALA A 132 21.60 -8.71 15.23
N LEU A 133 22.81 -9.08 14.79
CA LEU A 133 24.03 -9.01 15.60
C LEU A 133 25.18 -8.42 14.77
N LYS A 134 25.98 -7.55 15.41
CA LYS A 134 27.21 -7.03 14.80
C LYS A 134 28.24 -6.68 15.87
N THR A 135 29.49 -7.02 15.61
CA THR A 135 30.63 -6.66 16.45
C THR A 135 31.37 -5.46 15.89
N VAL A 136 31.85 -4.59 16.77
CA VAL A 136 32.57 -3.36 16.41
C VAL A 136 33.83 -3.26 17.25
N GLY A 137 34.98 -3.17 16.61
CA GLY A 137 36.26 -2.84 17.25
C GLY A 137 36.65 -1.41 16.94
N THR A 138 37.09 -0.65 17.94
CA THR A 138 37.70 0.66 17.71
C THR A 138 39.20 0.49 17.45
N VAL A 139 39.64 0.80 16.23
CA VAL A 139 41.08 0.94 15.92
C VAL A 139 41.52 2.31 16.45
N GLY A 140 42.54 2.32 17.32
CA GLY A 140 43.01 3.51 18.03
C GLY A 140 43.26 4.71 17.12
N GLY A 141 42.46 5.76 17.29
CA GLY A 141 42.50 6.98 16.48
C GLY A 141 42.59 8.29 17.28
N PHE A 142 43.01 8.24 18.55
CA PHE A 142 43.14 9.45 19.40
C PHE A 142 44.58 9.75 19.85
N GLY A 143 45.59 9.20 19.16
CA GLY A 143 46.98 9.65 19.34
C GLY A 143 47.59 9.50 20.74
N LEU A 144 47.04 8.63 21.59
CA LEU A 144 47.60 8.33 22.92
C LEU A 144 48.24 6.93 22.96
N PRO A 145 49.48 6.77 23.48
CA PRO A 145 50.29 5.57 23.20
C PRO A 145 49.96 4.28 23.97
N HIS A 146 48.82 4.13 24.65
CA HIS A 146 48.63 2.97 25.53
C HIS A 146 47.20 2.43 25.76
N GLU A 147 46.19 2.87 24.99
CA GLU A 147 44.83 2.35 25.22
C GLU A 147 44.54 1.07 24.42
N SER A 148 44.02 0.07 25.14
CA SER A 148 43.63 -1.22 24.57
C SER A 148 42.35 -1.08 23.72
N PRO A 149 42.23 -1.79 22.57
CA PRO A 149 41.05 -1.68 21.71
C PRO A 149 39.77 -2.12 22.43
N LEU A 150 38.73 -1.28 22.39
CA LEU A 150 37.42 -1.57 22.95
C LEU A 150 36.57 -2.31 21.90
N TYR A 151 35.93 -3.40 22.33
CA TYR A 151 35.09 -4.23 21.48
C TYR A 151 33.65 -4.20 21.97
N PHE A 152 32.72 -3.82 21.10
CA PHE A 152 31.31 -3.76 21.39
C PHE A 152 30.53 -4.78 20.57
N LEU A 153 29.49 -5.35 21.16
CA LEU A 153 28.48 -6.12 20.45
C LEU A 153 27.17 -5.37 20.44
N LEU A 154 26.61 -5.22 19.24
CA LEU A 154 25.31 -4.64 19.02
C LEU A 154 24.30 -5.74 18.73
N ALA A 155 23.17 -5.68 19.42
CA ALA A 155 22.08 -6.63 19.27
C ALA A 155 20.76 -5.92 19.05
N GLY A 156 20.17 -6.14 17.88
CA GLY A 156 18.84 -5.67 17.51
C GLY A 156 17.79 -6.73 17.84
N ASP A 157 16.68 -6.34 18.46
CA ASP A 157 15.59 -7.26 18.78
C ASP A 157 14.27 -6.97 18.04
N ALA A 158 13.38 -7.96 18.10
CA ALA A 158 12.05 -7.93 17.48
C ALA A 158 11.10 -6.88 18.06
N ALA A 159 11.44 -6.25 19.18
CA ALA A 159 10.67 -5.15 19.76
C ALA A 159 11.26 -3.77 19.39
N GLY A 160 12.26 -3.73 18.50
CA GLY A 160 12.89 -2.49 18.05
C GLY A 160 13.89 -1.92 19.06
N ASN A 161 14.40 -2.72 20.00
CA ASN A 161 15.47 -2.26 20.87
C ASN A 161 16.84 -2.56 20.25
N LEU A 162 17.77 -1.63 20.40
CA LEU A 162 19.19 -1.83 20.14
C LEU A 162 19.94 -1.88 21.46
N ARG A 163 20.63 -2.99 21.71
CA ARG A 163 21.45 -3.19 22.91
C ARG A 163 22.94 -3.14 22.56
N VAL A 164 23.71 -2.44 23.38
CA VAL A 164 25.16 -2.30 23.24
C VAL A 164 25.84 -2.99 24.42
N TRP A 165 26.65 -4.00 24.14
CA TRP A 165 27.42 -4.78 25.11
C TRP A 165 28.91 -4.47 25.02
N ASP A 166 29.58 -4.35 26.16
CA ASP A 166 31.05 -4.36 26.26
C ASP A 166 31.51 -5.83 26.27
N LEU A 167 32.21 -6.25 25.22
CA LEU A 167 32.65 -7.64 25.08
C LEU A 167 33.79 -8.01 26.04
N ARG A 168 34.60 -7.05 26.48
CA ARG A 168 35.67 -7.32 27.47
C ARG A 168 35.12 -7.46 28.86
N ARG A 169 34.19 -6.58 29.24
CA ARG A 169 33.60 -6.57 30.59
C ARG A 169 32.40 -7.52 30.72
N ASN A 170 31.84 -7.99 29.59
CA ASN A 170 30.65 -8.82 29.51
C ASN A 170 29.42 -8.16 30.18
N VAL A 171 29.29 -6.84 30.02
CA VAL A 171 28.24 -6.02 30.65
C VAL A 171 27.43 -5.32 29.57
N LEU A 172 26.10 -5.29 29.74
CA LEU A 172 25.22 -4.46 28.94
C LEU A 172 25.47 -2.99 29.30
N LEU A 173 25.99 -2.22 28.36
CA LEU A 173 26.29 -0.81 28.58
C LEU A 173 25.05 0.05 28.42
N ARG A 174 24.23 -0.23 27.39
CA ARG A 174 23.06 0.58 27.08
C ARG A 174 22.01 -0.21 26.32
N GLN A 175 20.75 0.10 26.60
CA GLN A 175 19.62 -0.27 25.76
C GLN A 175 19.00 1.02 25.22
N VAL A 176 18.84 1.09 23.90
CA VAL A 176 18.18 2.18 23.20
C VAL A 176 16.88 1.62 22.65
N SER A 177 15.75 2.12 23.16
CA SER A 177 14.45 1.87 22.53
C SER A 177 14.34 2.82 21.35
N THR A 178 14.31 2.28 20.13
CA THR A 178 14.37 3.11 18.91
C THR A 178 12.99 3.60 18.44
N ALA A 179 11.91 3.33 19.19
CA ALA A 179 10.52 3.54 18.77
C ALA A 179 10.15 2.83 17.43
N MET A 180 10.94 1.83 17.01
CA MET A 180 10.77 1.06 15.77
C MET A 180 9.99 -0.25 16.00
N THR A 181 9.52 -0.88 14.92
CA THR A 181 8.75 -2.15 14.96
C THR A 181 9.63 -3.39 15.16
N CYS A 182 10.83 -3.44 14.58
CA CYS A 182 11.86 -4.47 14.80
C CYS A 182 13.23 -4.02 14.24
N CYS A 183 14.35 -4.50 14.79
CA CYS A 183 15.71 -4.22 14.28
C CYS A 183 16.28 -5.46 13.58
N VAL A 184 16.34 -5.43 12.24
CA VAL A 184 16.53 -6.64 11.40
C VAL A 184 17.96 -6.78 10.87
N ASP A 185 18.75 -5.70 10.76
CA ASP A 185 20.15 -5.79 10.37
C ASP A 185 21.04 -4.68 10.98
N ILE A 186 22.34 -4.94 11.13
CA ILE A 186 23.31 -3.98 11.68
C ILE A 186 24.61 -4.00 10.85
N CYS A 187 24.96 -2.85 10.26
CA CYS A 187 26.17 -2.66 9.47
C CYS A 187 27.15 -1.68 10.14
N THR A 188 28.41 -1.69 9.71
CA THR A 188 29.48 -0.82 10.22
C THR A 188 30.28 -0.31 9.02
N LEU A 189 30.38 1.01 8.85
CA LEU A 189 31.14 1.65 7.77
C LEU A 189 32.26 2.49 8.41
N GLY A 190 33.36 1.85 8.84
CA GLY A 190 34.47 2.54 9.53
C GLY A 190 34.11 3.01 10.94
N ALA A 191 34.69 4.15 11.38
CA ALA A 191 34.49 4.73 12.71
C ALA A 191 33.02 5.07 13.07
N PRO A 192 32.09 5.31 12.12
CA PRO A 192 30.66 5.30 12.41
C PRO A 192 29.97 3.95 12.17
N LEU A 193 29.06 3.65 13.10
CA LEU A 193 28.17 2.51 13.13
C LEU A 193 26.86 2.80 12.38
N LEU A 194 26.31 1.87 11.58
CA LEU A 194 25.06 2.06 10.80
C LEU A 194 24.10 0.88 10.95
N THR A 195 23.01 1.01 11.70
CA THR A 195 21.98 -0.06 11.77
C THR A 195 20.95 0.09 10.65
N SER A 196 20.44 -1.02 10.09
CA SER A 196 19.35 -1.02 9.11
C SER A 196 18.08 -1.64 9.70
N THR A 197 16.94 -1.01 9.46
CA THR A 197 15.64 -1.50 9.91
C THR A 197 14.73 -1.76 8.73
N SER A 198 13.69 -2.58 8.93
CA SER A 198 12.67 -2.88 7.92
C SER A 198 11.93 -1.65 7.36
N GLY A 199 12.15 -0.46 7.96
CA GLY A 199 11.58 0.83 7.54
C GLY A 199 12.52 1.80 6.81
N ARG A 200 13.70 1.38 6.32
CA ARG A 200 14.70 2.22 5.61
C ARG A 200 15.34 3.36 6.44
N TRP A 201 15.62 3.14 7.72
CA TRP A 201 16.36 4.10 8.56
C TRP A 201 17.83 3.71 8.70
N LEU A 202 18.74 4.69 8.58
CA LEU A 202 20.17 4.53 8.88
C LEU A 202 20.48 5.25 10.20
N LEU A 203 20.91 4.48 11.21
CA LEU A 203 21.22 5.01 12.55
C LEU A 203 22.74 5.16 12.70
N ARG A 204 23.25 6.40 12.79
CA ARG A 204 24.67 6.66 13.07
C ARG A 204 24.91 6.72 14.57
N LEU A 205 25.74 5.82 15.10
CA LEU A 205 26.18 5.85 16.50
C LEU A 205 27.61 6.41 16.59
N ALA A 206 27.79 7.54 17.26
CA ALA A 206 29.13 8.06 17.58
C ALA A 206 29.52 7.62 19.01
N MET A 207 30.62 6.90 19.12
CA MET A 207 31.18 6.43 20.39
C MET A 207 32.31 7.38 20.80
N GLY A 208 32.23 7.97 21.99
CA GLY A 208 33.32 8.80 22.55
C GLY A 208 33.55 8.49 24.02
N GLY A 209 34.81 8.49 24.44
CA GLY A 209 35.21 8.31 25.83
C GLY A 209 35.46 9.66 26.51
N ASP A 210 35.17 9.76 27.80
CA ASP A 210 35.76 10.83 28.63
C ASP A 210 37.04 10.33 29.32
N SER A 211 37.78 11.24 29.95
CA SER A 211 39.07 10.97 30.62
C SER A 211 39.00 9.97 31.79
N SER A 212 37.81 9.44 32.11
CA SER A 212 37.61 8.39 33.11
C SER A 212 37.56 6.97 32.52
N GLY A 213 37.64 6.83 31.19
CA GLY A 213 37.50 5.54 30.50
C GLY A 213 36.06 5.03 30.40
N ALA A 214 35.08 5.90 30.69
CA ALA A 214 33.66 5.65 30.47
C ALA A 214 33.28 6.00 29.03
N VAL A 215 32.69 5.05 28.32
CA VAL A 215 32.20 5.23 26.94
C VAL A 215 30.82 5.86 27.01
N LYS A 216 30.69 7.10 26.51
CA LYS A 216 29.40 7.77 26.33
C LYS A 216 29.00 7.65 24.87
N LEU A 217 27.70 7.43 24.64
CA LEU A 217 27.11 7.67 23.34
C LEU A 217 27.08 9.18 23.16
N VAL A 218 27.99 9.72 22.34
CA VAL A 218 28.18 11.17 22.20
C VAL A 218 27.17 11.74 21.22
N ASP A 219 26.73 10.93 20.25
CA ASP A 219 25.76 11.35 19.25
C ASP A 219 24.92 10.17 18.70
N LEU A 220 23.64 10.43 18.45
CA LEU A 220 22.67 9.54 17.83
C LEU A 220 22.02 10.30 16.68
N ALA A 221 22.57 10.16 15.47
CA ALA A 221 22.01 10.79 14.30
C ALA A 221 21.20 9.77 13.48
N VAL A 222 19.93 10.07 13.24
CA VAL A 222 19.06 9.30 12.35
C VAL A 222 19.16 9.93 10.97
N ALA A 223 19.82 9.26 10.03
CA ALA A 223 19.82 9.67 8.64
C ALA A 223 18.71 8.93 7.89
N THR A 224 17.81 9.69 7.26
CA THR A 224 17.09 9.21 6.08
C THR A 224 18.03 9.43 4.90
N SER A 225 18.14 8.46 3.98
CA SER A 225 18.95 8.67 2.79
C SER A 225 18.30 9.76 1.92
N SER A 226 18.80 10.99 1.99
CA SER A 226 18.66 11.97 0.92
C SER A 226 19.74 11.73 -0.13
N GLU A 227 19.34 11.80 -1.40
CA GLU A 227 20.20 11.64 -2.57
C GLU A 227 21.26 12.75 -2.62
N SER A 228 22.54 12.39 -2.56
CA SER A 228 23.61 12.86 -3.45
C SER A 228 25.01 12.58 -2.87
N ALA A 229 25.71 11.60 -3.44
CA ALA A 229 27.17 11.61 -3.52
C ALA A 229 27.66 10.59 -4.56
N GLY A 230 28.13 11.12 -5.69
CA GLY A 230 29.34 10.65 -6.38
C GLY A 230 29.30 9.30 -7.11
N THR A 231 29.70 9.37 -8.37
CA THR A 231 30.16 8.29 -9.26
C THR A 231 30.78 7.07 -8.56
N PRO A 232 30.52 5.84 -9.05
CA PRO A 232 31.11 4.62 -8.50
C PRO A 232 32.62 4.60 -8.79
N GLY A 233 33.45 4.91 -7.77
CA GLY A 233 34.90 4.80 -7.88
C GLY A 233 35.76 5.66 -6.95
N SER A 234 35.19 6.59 -6.17
CA SER A 234 35.98 7.43 -5.24
C SER A 234 36.04 6.82 -3.84
N THR A 235 37.25 6.66 -3.29
CA THR A 235 37.54 6.12 -1.94
C THR A 235 37.77 7.21 -0.89
N ASP A 236 37.32 8.45 -1.11
CA ASP A 236 37.57 9.56 -0.17
C ASP A 236 36.33 9.92 0.66
N PRO A 237 36.32 9.67 1.99
CA PRO A 237 35.16 9.87 2.86
C PRO A 237 34.95 11.32 3.32
N SER A 238 35.74 12.27 2.83
CA SER A 238 35.70 13.68 3.22
C SER A 238 34.57 14.50 2.56
N SER A 239 33.82 13.92 1.61
CA SER A 239 32.84 14.66 0.79
C SER A 239 31.37 14.45 1.18
N ALA A 240 31.07 13.69 2.23
CA ALA A 240 29.71 13.61 2.77
C ALA A 240 29.44 14.84 3.63
N GLN A 241 28.51 15.71 3.22
CA GLN A 241 28.06 16.82 4.05
C GLN A 241 27.20 16.27 5.20
N TRP A 242 27.73 16.39 6.42
CA TRP A 242 27.03 16.07 7.66
C TRP A 242 26.57 17.38 8.29
N ALA A 243 25.33 17.43 8.78
CA ALA A 243 24.87 18.55 9.59
C ALA A 243 25.55 18.47 10.97
N ASP A 244 26.62 19.24 11.16
CA ASP A 244 27.22 19.46 12.48
C ASP A 244 26.31 20.41 13.28
N GLY A 245 25.73 19.94 14.38
CA GLY A 245 25.02 20.81 15.30
C GLY A 245 24.30 20.11 16.44
N LEU A 246 24.89 20.22 17.64
CA LEU A 246 24.27 20.27 18.98
C LEU A 246 24.46 19.07 19.91
N ALA A 247 25.70 18.91 20.37
CA ALA A 247 25.96 18.90 21.81
C ALA A 247 26.26 20.34 22.29
N SER A 248 25.23 21.16 22.44
CA SER A 248 25.26 22.32 23.34
C SER A 248 23.84 22.75 23.68
N SER A 249 23.57 22.91 24.97
CA SER A 249 22.34 23.48 25.52
C SER A 249 21.98 24.81 24.85
N GLY A 250 20.90 24.83 24.08
CA GLY A 250 20.27 26.01 23.46
C GLY A 250 18.90 25.65 22.86
N PRO A 251 17.92 26.57 22.79
CA PRO A 251 16.54 26.26 22.42
C PRO A 251 16.41 26.09 20.90
N GLY A 252 16.09 24.88 20.42
CA GLY A 252 15.95 24.62 18.98
C GLY A 252 15.70 23.15 18.57
N ALA A 253 14.92 22.40 19.34
CA ALA A 253 14.70 20.95 19.15
C ALA A 253 13.33 20.55 18.53
N SER A 254 12.64 21.42 17.78
CA SER A 254 11.20 21.24 17.47
C SER A 254 10.84 20.40 16.22
N SER A 255 11.68 20.29 15.18
CA SER A 255 11.19 19.88 13.85
C SER A 255 10.86 18.39 13.65
N SER A 256 11.50 17.46 14.37
CA SER A 256 11.18 16.02 14.30
C SER A 256 9.96 15.64 15.16
N GLU A 257 9.70 16.43 16.21
CA GLU A 257 8.55 16.28 17.09
C GLU A 257 7.27 16.74 16.38
N ASP A 258 7.34 17.79 15.56
CA ASP A 258 6.20 18.37 14.83
C ASP A 258 5.61 17.43 13.77
N CYS A 259 6.45 16.73 12.99
CA CYS A 259 5.98 15.72 12.01
C CYS A 259 5.32 14.52 12.70
N SER A 260 5.83 14.12 13.87
CA SER A 260 5.20 13.10 14.70
C SER A 260 3.87 13.60 15.25
N ALA A 261 3.80 14.86 15.71
CA ALA A 261 2.61 15.48 16.30
C ALA A 261 1.45 15.61 15.30
N GLU A 262 1.71 16.06 14.06
CA GLU A 262 0.65 16.18 13.04
C GLU A 262 0.11 14.81 12.61
N PHE A 263 0.97 13.79 12.54
CA PHE A 263 0.49 12.44 12.29
C PHE A 263 -0.31 11.87 13.48
N GLN A 264 0.09 12.14 14.73
CA GLN A 264 -0.71 11.79 15.90
C GLN A 264 -2.06 12.51 15.92
N ARG A 265 -2.11 13.76 15.45
CA ARG A 265 -3.35 14.51 15.29
C ARG A 265 -4.25 13.85 14.25
N LEU A 266 -3.70 13.43 13.10
CA LEU A 266 -4.43 12.67 12.08
C LEU A 266 -5.05 11.41 12.70
N LEU A 267 -4.26 10.62 13.43
CA LEU A 267 -4.75 9.39 14.08
C LEU A 267 -5.84 9.66 15.13
N THR A 268 -5.73 10.77 15.86
CA THR A 268 -6.74 11.18 16.84
C THR A 268 -8.06 11.54 16.15
N LEU A 269 -8.00 12.33 15.09
CA LEU A 269 -9.18 12.70 14.31
C LEU A 269 -9.80 11.50 13.58
N LEU A 270 -8.98 10.58 13.08
CA LEU A 270 -9.47 9.33 12.48
C LEU A 270 -10.20 8.47 13.51
N ARG A 271 -9.72 8.43 14.77
CA ARG A 271 -10.41 7.74 15.86
C ARG A 271 -11.77 8.36 16.15
N GLU A 272 -11.85 9.69 16.23
CA GLU A 272 -13.12 10.39 16.40
C GLU A 272 -14.08 10.13 15.25
N PHE A 273 -13.57 10.15 14.02
CA PHE A 273 -14.39 10.01 12.82
C PHE A 273 -14.94 8.59 12.62
N VAL A 274 -14.12 7.57 12.89
CA VAL A 274 -14.55 6.16 12.89
C VAL A 274 -15.61 5.90 13.97
N ALA A 275 -15.56 6.61 15.10
CA ALA A 275 -16.57 6.49 16.15
C ALA A 275 -17.95 7.05 15.76
N ILE A 276 -18.08 7.74 14.62
CA ILE A 276 -19.37 8.18 14.08
C ILE A 276 -19.84 7.15 13.03
N PRO A 277 -20.86 6.31 13.32
CA PRO A 277 -21.31 5.26 12.40
C PRO A 277 -22.19 5.84 11.28
N THR A 278 -21.55 6.44 10.29
CA THR A 278 -22.15 7.08 9.12
C THR A 278 -22.65 6.04 8.10
N VAL A 279 -23.64 5.23 8.48
CA VAL A 279 -24.18 4.16 7.61
C VAL A 279 -25.32 4.70 6.76
N SER A 280 -25.07 4.99 5.48
CA SER A 280 -26.05 5.63 4.57
C SER A 280 -27.23 4.72 4.20
N THR A 281 -27.01 3.41 4.12
CA THR A 281 -28.06 2.43 3.75
C THR A 281 -29.04 2.10 4.88
N ASP A 282 -28.83 2.63 6.09
CA ASP A 282 -29.64 2.32 7.27
C ASP A 282 -30.20 3.59 7.92
N SER A 283 -31.53 3.74 7.84
CA SER A 283 -32.23 4.93 8.35
C SER A 283 -32.07 5.14 9.86
N ARG A 284 -31.68 4.12 10.63
CA ARG A 284 -31.37 4.25 12.07
C ARG A 284 -30.16 5.14 12.32
N HIS A 285 -29.27 5.26 11.35
CA HIS A 285 -28.06 6.07 11.41
C HIS A 285 -28.23 7.47 10.80
N ALA A 286 -29.46 7.91 10.49
CA ALA A 286 -29.72 9.22 9.90
C ALA A 286 -29.17 10.40 10.74
N GLU A 287 -29.22 10.31 12.07
CA GLU A 287 -28.61 11.33 12.95
C GLU A 287 -27.08 11.23 13.00
N ASP A 288 -26.52 10.02 12.87
CA ASP A 288 -25.07 9.83 12.75
C ASP A 288 -24.54 10.39 11.43
N MET A 289 -25.31 10.27 10.34
CA MET A 289 -25.01 10.89 9.04
C MET A 289 -24.91 12.41 9.13
N LYS A 290 -25.86 13.06 9.81
CA LYS A 290 -25.81 14.52 10.08
C LYS A 290 -24.65 14.89 11.00
N ARG A 291 -24.39 14.07 12.04
CA ARG A 291 -23.24 14.29 12.92
C ARG A 291 -21.92 14.18 12.17
N GLY A 292 -21.82 13.25 11.22
CA GLY A 292 -20.65 13.05 10.36
C GLY A 292 -20.39 14.26 9.46
N SER A 293 -21.41 14.75 8.74
CA SER A 293 -21.27 15.92 7.87
C SER A 293 -20.90 17.18 8.65
N ALA A 294 -21.56 17.43 9.80
CA ALA A 294 -21.27 18.58 10.64
C ALA A 294 -19.86 18.50 11.26
N TRP A 295 -19.44 17.32 11.71
CA TRP A 295 -18.08 17.11 12.22
C TRP A 295 -17.04 17.39 11.13
N LEU A 296 -17.26 16.87 9.91
CA LEU A 296 -16.37 17.13 8.78
C LEU A 296 -16.30 18.62 8.45
N ALA A 297 -17.45 19.29 8.35
CA ALA A 297 -17.52 20.70 8.04
C ALA A 297 -16.72 21.54 9.05
N GLN A 298 -16.90 21.25 10.34
CA GLN A 298 -16.13 21.88 11.41
C GLN A 298 -14.62 21.61 11.28
N ARG A 299 -14.21 20.37 11.00
CA ARG A 299 -12.79 20.02 10.84
C ARG A 299 -12.15 20.69 9.62
N PHE A 300 -12.88 20.85 8.53
CA PHE A 300 -12.41 21.60 7.35
C PHE A 300 -12.12 23.07 7.70
N GLU A 301 -13.04 23.74 8.39
CA GLU A 301 -12.85 25.13 8.83
C GLU A 301 -11.66 25.26 9.80
N GLU A 302 -11.59 24.41 10.82
CA GLU A 302 -10.55 24.44 11.85
C GLU A 302 -9.14 24.12 11.31
N LEU A 303 -9.03 23.12 10.43
CA LEU A 303 -7.73 22.64 9.97
C LEU A 303 -7.18 23.42 8.78
N LEU A 304 -8.05 23.90 7.88
CA LEU A 304 -7.66 24.49 6.60
C LEU A 304 -8.00 25.98 6.48
N ALA A 305 -8.77 26.56 7.42
CA ALA A 305 -9.27 27.93 7.35
C ALA A 305 -9.97 28.22 6.01
N CYS A 306 -10.83 27.29 5.59
CA CYS A 306 -11.48 27.27 4.28
C CYS A 306 -12.96 27.66 4.35
N THR A 307 -13.57 27.96 3.20
CA THR A 307 -15.03 28.18 3.12
C THR A 307 -15.73 26.84 2.97
N VAL A 308 -16.64 26.52 3.88
CA VAL A 308 -17.35 25.24 3.89
C VAL A 308 -18.85 25.44 3.72
N ARG A 309 -19.49 24.49 3.03
CA ARG A 309 -20.95 24.41 2.87
C ARG A 309 -21.39 22.96 3.00
N GLU A 310 -22.46 22.76 3.76
CA GLU A 310 -23.20 21.50 3.75
C GLU A 310 -24.38 21.67 2.80
N SER A 311 -24.53 20.78 1.81
CA SER A 311 -25.67 20.77 0.90
C SER A 311 -26.11 19.33 0.65
N SER A 312 -27.38 19.05 0.94
CA SER A 312 -28.05 17.77 0.63
C SER A 312 -27.36 16.51 1.19
N GLY A 313 -26.56 16.62 2.26
CA GLY A 313 -25.80 15.48 2.80
C GLY A 313 -24.38 15.36 2.23
N CYS A 314 -23.93 16.29 1.40
CA CYS A 314 -22.52 16.45 1.04
C CYS A 314 -21.88 17.61 1.82
N VAL A 315 -20.56 17.50 2.03
CA VAL A 315 -19.72 18.59 2.53
C VAL A 315 -18.85 19.10 1.40
N VAL A 316 -18.95 20.40 1.11
CA VAL A 316 -18.12 21.08 0.10
C VAL A 316 -17.20 22.06 0.79
N ALA A 317 -15.90 21.94 0.59
CA ALA A 317 -14.92 22.82 1.20
C ALA A 317 -13.98 23.42 0.15
N ARG A 318 -13.81 24.74 0.17
CA ARG A 318 -12.99 25.48 -0.81
C ARG A 318 -11.81 26.17 -0.13
N CYS A 319 -10.60 25.76 -0.51
CA CYS A 319 -9.33 26.19 0.10
C CYS A 319 -8.39 26.80 -0.95
N GLY A 320 -7.85 28.00 -0.67
CA GLY A 320 -6.99 28.71 -1.63
C GLY A 320 -7.80 29.18 -2.84
N TRP A 321 -7.88 30.49 -3.04
CA TRP A 321 -8.62 31.02 -4.18
C TRP A 321 -7.83 32.10 -4.90
N ASP A 322 -7.41 31.74 -6.11
CA ASP A 322 -6.71 32.58 -7.07
C ASP A 322 -7.09 32.10 -8.48
N GLU A 323 -7.82 32.90 -9.25
CA GLU A 323 -8.34 32.49 -10.56
C GLU A 323 -7.23 32.13 -11.56
N GLN A 324 -5.98 32.55 -11.32
CA GLN A 324 -4.84 32.21 -12.17
C GLN A 324 -4.28 30.81 -11.90
N LYS A 325 -4.59 30.23 -10.74
CA LYS A 325 -4.10 28.90 -10.34
C LYS A 325 -5.01 27.77 -10.83
N PRO A 326 -4.45 26.58 -11.09
CA PRO A 326 -5.23 25.38 -11.36
C PRO A 326 -6.17 25.06 -10.19
N LEU A 327 -7.33 24.49 -10.50
CA LEU A 327 -8.28 23.96 -9.53
C LEU A 327 -8.14 22.43 -9.45
N VAL A 328 -7.82 21.92 -8.26
CA VAL A 328 -7.83 20.50 -7.96
C VAL A 328 -9.08 20.18 -7.15
N ILE A 329 -9.84 19.21 -7.64
CA ILE A 329 -11.09 18.76 -7.05
C ILE A 329 -10.84 17.40 -6.42
N PHE A 330 -10.97 17.29 -5.10
CA PHE A 330 -11.00 16.01 -4.41
C PHE A 330 -12.44 15.50 -4.33
N TYR A 331 -12.69 14.31 -4.86
CA TYR A 331 -13.90 13.56 -4.55
C TYR A 331 -13.57 12.42 -3.58
N SER A 332 -14.39 12.30 -2.54
CA SER A 332 -14.31 11.29 -1.49
C SER A 332 -15.70 11.14 -0.88
N HIS A 333 -15.90 10.15 -0.01
CA HIS A 333 -17.16 9.97 0.71
C HIS A 333 -16.90 9.69 2.19
N TYR A 334 -17.92 9.93 3.01
CA TYR A 334 -17.85 9.74 4.45
C TYR A 334 -18.82 8.71 4.98
N ASP A 335 -19.78 8.27 4.16
CA ASP A 335 -20.62 7.14 4.48
C ASP A 335 -19.85 5.82 4.37
N VAL A 336 -20.33 4.82 5.10
CA VAL A 336 -19.71 3.50 5.20
C VAL A 336 -20.77 2.41 5.15
N VAL A 337 -20.42 1.22 4.67
CA VAL A 337 -21.31 0.06 4.82
C VAL A 337 -21.54 -0.31 6.28
N ALA A 338 -22.69 -0.94 6.57
CA ALA A 338 -23.00 -1.45 7.90
C ALA A 338 -21.92 -2.43 8.41
N ALA A 339 -21.67 -2.40 9.72
CA ALA A 339 -20.82 -3.41 10.36
C ALA A 339 -21.62 -4.72 10.56
N GLY A 340 -21.29 -5.75 9.78
CA GLY A 340 -21.88 -7.08 9.88
C GLY A 340 -21.38 -7.90 11.07
N ARG A 341 -21.72 -9.20 11.11
CA ARG A 341 -21.15 -10.17 12.06
C ARG A 341 -19.71 -10.54 11.65
N GLY A 342 -18.89 -10.98 12.61
CA GLY A 342 -17.55 -11.52 12.34
C GLY A 342 -16.38 -10.57 12.63
N TRP A 343 -16.64 -9.45 13.29
CA TRP A 343 -15.60 -8.55 13.78
C TRP A 343 -14.95 -9.12 15.06
N ASN A 344 -13.62 -9.06 15.12
CA ASN A 344 -12.82 -9.44 16.30
C ASN A 344 -12.68 -8.27 17.29
N LEU A 345 -12.72 -7.04 16.77
CA LEU A 345 -12.61 -5.78 17.50
C LEU A 345 -13.89 -4.97 17.27
N ASP A 346 -14.18 -4.00 18.13
CA ASP A 346 -15.35 -3.12 17.91
C ASP A 346 -15.15 -2.31 16.60
N PRO A 347 -16.05 -2.45 15.61
CA PRO A 347 -15.94 -1.73 14.33
C PRO A 347 -15.94 -0.20 14.48
N TRP A 348 -16.55 0.33 15.55
CA TRP A 348 -16.69 1.77 15.77
C TRP A 348 -15.62 2.32 16.72
N GLN A 349 -14.67 1.49 17.17
CA GLN A 349 -13.54 1.91 17.98
C GLN A 349 -12.22 1.68 17.22
N LEU A 350 -11.61 2.77 16.74
CA LEU A 350 -10.34 2.68 16.04
C LEU A 350 -9.23 2.11 16.94
N THR A 351 -8.75 0.92 16.59
CA THR A 351 -7.78 0.15 17.37
C THR A 351 -6.49 -0.03 16.57
N ALA A 352 -5.36 0.40 17.13
CA ALA A 352 -4.04 0.22 16.51
C ALA A 352 -3.41 -1.09 16.99
N GLN A 353 -3.09 -2.01 16.08
CA GLN A 353 -2.46 -3.29 16.39
C GLN A 353 -1.60 -3.76 15.20
N ASP A 354 -0.41 -4.32 15.47
CA ASP A 354 0.47 -4.95 14.47
C ASP A 354 0.83 -4.04 13.27
N GLY A 355 0.90 -2.72 13.50
CA GLY A 355 1.18 -1.73 12.45
C GLY A 355 -0.04 -1.30 11.62
N TYR A 356 -1.22 -1.86 11.91
CA TYR A 356 -2.49 -1.55 11.27
C TYR A 356 -3.43 -0.78 12.20
N LEU A 357 -4.37 -0.08 11.61
CA LEU A 357 -5.47 0.62 12.25
C LEU A 357 -6.77 -0.11 11.87
N TYR A 358 -7.45 -0.71 12.83
CA TYR A 358 -8.70 -1.46 12.62
C TYR A 358 -9.91 -0.59 12.96
N GLY A 359 -10.91 -0.59 12.09
CA GLY A 359 -12.17 0.14 12.28
C GLY A 359 -12.95 0.22 10.98
N ARG A 360 -14.29 0.28 11.06
CA ARG A 360 -15.14 0.42 9.87
C ARG A 360 -14.92 1.79 9.22
N GLY A 361 -14.65 1.76 7.93
CA GLY A 361 -14.40 2.92 7.08
C GLY A 361 -13.01 3.51 7.20
N VAL A 362 -12.10 2.84 7.91
CA VAL A 362 -10.70 3.29 8.05
C VAL A 362 -9.98 3.31 6.69
N SER A 363 -10.25 2.33 5.83
CA SER A 363 -9.73 2.27 4.46
C SER A 363 -10.75 2.74 3.44
N ASP A 364 -12.05 2.61 3.72
CA ASP A 364 -13.14 3.00 2.80
C ASP A 364 -14.22 3.86 3.48
N ASN A 365 -14.10 5.19 3.51
CA ASN A 365 -13.06 6.03 2.90
C ASN A 365 -12.52 7.12 3.85
N LYS A 366 -12.75 6.98 5.16
CA LYS A 366 -12.43 8.02 6.16
C LYS A 366 -10.92 8.27 6.31
N GLY A 367 -10.09 7.24 6.25
CA GLY A 367 -8.63 7.37 6.29
C GLY A 367 -8.09 8.12 5.07
N PRO A 368 -8.37 7.67 3.84
CA PRO A 368 -8.02 8.40 2.62
C PRO A 368 -8.54 9.85 2.59
N LEU A 369 -9.79 10.09 3.02
CA LEU A 369 -10.35 11.44 3.14
C LEU A 369 -9.51 12.33 4.07
N LEU A 370 -9.17 11.84 5.26
CA LEU A 370 -8.30 12.59 6.18
C LEU A 370 -6.90 12.78 5.60
N ALA A 371 -6.36 11.83 4.83
CA ALA A 371 -5.08 12.02 4.15
C ALA A 371 -5.12 13.19 3.15
N GLN A 372 -6.23 13.37 2.42
CA GLN A 372 -6.42 14.53 1.54
C GLN A 372 -6.45 15.85 2.31
N ILE A 373 -7.19 15.90 3.43
CA ILE A 373 -7.25 17.07 4.31
C ILE A 373 -5.85 17.40 4.85
N PHE A 374 -5.12 16.40 5.35
CA PHE A 374 -3.78 16.61 5.91
C PHE A 374 -2.72 16.96 4.87
N ALA A 375 -2.89 16.51 3.62
CA ALA A 375 -2.02 16.93 2.52
C ALA A 375 -2.15 18.44 2.27
N VAL A 376 -3.38 18.96 2.16
CA VAL A 376 -3.60 20.42 2.02
C VAL A 376 -3.11 21.17 3.25
N ARG A 377 -3.39 20.63 4.44
CA ARG A 377 -2.90 21.21 5.71
C ARG A 377 -1.38 21.33 5.74
N SER A 378 -0.66 20.30 5.34
CA SER A 378 0.81 20.34 5.33
C SER A 378 1.35 21.47 4.44
N LEU A 379 0.74 21.68 3.26
CA LEU A 379 1.13 22.77 2.35
C LEU A 379 0.80 24.16 2.94
N LEU A 380 -0.34 24.29 3.63
CA LEU A 380 -0.70 25.53 4.32
C LEU A 380 0.27 25.86 5.47
N LEU A 381 0.69 24.85 6.24
CA LEU A 381 1.64 25.03 7.33
C LEU A 381 3.03 25.42 6.81
N GLN A 382 3.51 24.76 5.75
CA GLN A 382 4.77 25.12 5.08
C GLN A 382 4.78 26.58 4.63
N ARG A 383 3.72 27.05 3.97
CA ARG A 383 3.63 28.45 3.52
C ARG A 383 3.56 29.45 4.66
N ARG A 384 2.92 29.11 5.78
CA ARG A 384 2.87 30.00 6.95
C ARG A 384 4.26 30.18 7.56
N ALA A 385 5.08 29.13 7.61
CA ALA A 385 6.46 29.20 8.06
C ALA A 385 7.34 30.04 7.12
N GLU A 386 7.13 29.97 5.80
CA GLU A 386 7.83 30.83 4.83
C GLU A 386 7.48 32.31 4.99
N VAL A 387 6.21 32.64 5.28
CA VAL A 387 5.72 34.03 5.41
C VAL A 387 6.04 34.66 6.77
N SER A 388 6.16 33.86 7.86
CA SER A 388 6.51 34.37 9.20
C SER A 388 7.97 34.84 9.32
N GLY A 389 8.81 34.64 8.31
CA GLY A 389 10.18 35.16 8.29
C GLY A 389 11.14 34.45 9.24
N GLU A 390 10.81 33.25 9.72
CA GLU A 390 11.70 32.43 10.56
C GLU A 390 12.85 31.79 9.76
N THR A 391 12.94 32.05 8.45
CA THR A 391 14.11 31.79 7.61
C THR A 391 14.80 33.10 7.23
N SER A 392 15.63 33.65 8.13
CA SER A 392 16.57 34.72 7.80
C SER A 392 17.95 34.13 7.47
N CYS A 393 18.15 33.77 6.21
CA CYS A 393 19.48 33.68 5.61
C CYS A 393 19.37 34.22 4.17
N GLU A 394 19.95 35.38 3.93
CA GLU A 394 19.99 36.03 2.62
C GLU A 394 20.64 35.13 1.56
N ALA A 395 19.99 34.97 0.40
CA ALA A 395 20.60 34.42 -0.80
C ALA A 395 20.45 35.44 -1.93
N GLU A 396 21.52 36.19 -2.17
CA GLU A 396 21.73 36.81 -3.48
C GLU A 396 22.29 35.76 -4.45
N HIS A 397 21.92 35.95 -5.72
CA HIS A 397 22.42 35.34 -6.96
C HIS A 397 21.64 34.16 -7.54
N SER A 398 21.29 34.41 -8.80
CA SER A 398 20.49 33.64 -9.74
C SER A 398 21.10 32.28 -10.09
N GLU A 399 20.30 31.22 -9.97
CA GLU A 399 20.26 30.08 -10.89
C GLU A 399 18.96 29.28 -10.64
N GLN A 400 18.54 28.51 -11.65
CA GLN A 400 17.19 27.96 -11.85
C GLN A 400 16.60 27.16 -10.65
N PRO A 401 15.26 27.10 -10.49
CA PRO A 401 14.65 26.43 -9.34
C PRO A 401 14.69 24.90 -9.50
N GLY A 402 15.71 24.29 -8.89
CA GLY A 402 15.74 22.85 -8.60
C GLY A 402 14.86 22.55 -7.38
N ASN A 403 13.86 21.69 -7.57
CA ASN A 403 12.92 21.25 -6.54
C ASN A 403 13.64 20.45 -5.43
N ALA A 404 13.97 21.09 -4.31
CA ALA A 404 14.40 20.46 -3.07
C ALA A 404 13.24 20.48 -2.05
N PHE A 405 12.42 19.43 -2.06
CA PHE A 405 11.36 19.22 -1.07
C PHE A 405 11.96 18.68 0.24
N PHE A 406 12.21 19.54 1.22
CA PHE A 406 12.59 19.14 2.59
C PHE A 406 11.70 19.85 3.63
N LEU A 407 11.10 19.06 4.51
CA LEU A 407 10.31 19.51 5.67
C LEU A 407 11.26 19.99 6.79
N GLN A 408 11.24 21.29 7.10
CA GLN A 408 11.86 21.91 8.29
C GLN A 408 10.97 23.02 8.88
N GLY A 409 10.73 22.97 10.21
CA GLY A 409 10.29 24.04 11.16
C GLY A 409 8.91 24.68 10.93
N PHE A 410 8.07 25.10 11.88
CA PHE A 410 8.24 25.61 13.26
C PHE A 410 6.97 25.36 14.10
N GLY A 411 7.09 25.46 15.44
CA GLY A 411 5.98 25.36 16.39
C GLY A 411 5.81 26.62 17.26
N GLU A 412 4.57 26.95 17.59
CA GLU A 412 4.07 27.23 18.96
C GLU A 412 2.54 27.43 18.93
N ALA A 413 1.86 27.03 20.00
CA ALA A 413 0.41 27.12 20.16
C ALA A 413 -0.04 28.53 20.59
N LEU A 414 -0.99 29.14 19.87
CA LEU A 414 -1.58 30.44 20.19
C LEU A 414 -3.11 30.48 19.89
N PRO A 415 -3.89 31.42 20.48
CA PRO A 415 -5.25 31.23 20.99
C PRO A 415 -6.36 31.29 19.91
N PRO A 416 -7.63 30.96 20.24
CA PRO A 416 -8.71 30.91 19.25
C PRO A 416 -8.97 32.29 18.61
N PRO A 417 -9.25 32.35 17.29
CA PRO A 417 -9.49 33.62 16.62
C PRO A 417 -10.86 34.19 17.01
N THR A 418 -10.87 35.45 17.44
CA THR A 418 -12.07 36.28 17.51
C THR A 418 -12.56 36.59 16.09
N ARG A 419 -13.89 36.54 15.89
CA ARG A 419 -14.53 36.87 14.60
C ARG A 419 -14.42 38.37 14.29
N PRO A 420 -14.06 38.73 13.04
CA PRO A 420 -14.67 39.88 12.36
C PRO A 420 -15.34 39.44 11.05
N GLY A 421 -16.46 40.08 10.72
CA GLY A 421 -17.30 39.78 9.57
C GLY A 421 -16.82 40.37 8.24
N GLY A 422 -17.52 39.97 7.17
CA GLY A 422 -17.48 40.60 5.85
C GLY A 422 -16.43 40.01 4.92
N GLY A 423 -16.88 39.51 3.77
CA GLY A 423 -16.11 38.67 2.86
C GLY A 423 -14.97 39.36 2.13
N GLU A 424 -13.82 38.68 2.10
CA GLU A 424 -12.82 38.67 1.02
C GLU A 424 -11.92 37.45 1.27
N ALA A 425 -11.81 36.55 0.29
CA ALA A 425 -11.05 35.31 0.42
C ALA A 425 -9.55 35.60 0.40
N ARG A 426 -8.87 35.37 1.53
CA ARG A 426 -7.41 35.51 1.63
C ARG A 426 -6.72 34.50 0.72
N THR A 427 -5.74 34.93 -0.07
CA THR A 427 -4.88 34.06 -0.89
C THR A 427 -3.95 33.25 0.01
N ASN A 428 -4.38 32.05 0.41
CA ASN A 428 -3.68 31.21 1.41
C ASN A 428 -2.36 30.53 0.95
N GLY A 429 -1.67 31.06 -0.07
CA GLY A 429 -0.33 30.58 -0.47
C GLY A 429 -0.24 29.18 -1.12
N LEU A 430 -1.34 28.42 -1.22
CA LEU A 430 -1.36 27.09 -1.84
C LEU A 430 -0.88 27.12 -3.30
N PRO A 431 -0.22 26.05 -3.80
CA PRO A 431 0.22 25.96 -5.20
C PRO A 431 -0.96 25.84 -6.18
N VAL A 432 -2.11 25.37 -5.72
CA VAL A 432 -3.36 25.21 -6.48
C VAL A 432 -4.55 25.68 -5.64
N ASN A 433 -5.67 25.98 -6.30
CA ASN A 433 -6.97 26.05 -5.63
C ASN A 433 -7.44 24.63 -5.34
N VAL A 434 -8.04 24.39 -4.18
CA VAL A 434 -8.56 23.06 -3.81
C VAL A 434 -10.05 23.15 -3.50
N LEU A 435 -10.82 22.26 -4.11
CA LEU A 435 -12.23 22.04 -3.80
C LEU A 435 -12.43 20.59 -3.37
N PHE A 436 -12.96 20.39 -2.17
CA PHE A 436 -13.41 19.08 -1.70
C PHE A 436 -14.90 18.93 -1.98
N ILE A 437 -15.28 17.79 -2.52
CA ILE A 437 -16.67 17.32 -2.62
C ILE A 437 -16.70 15.99 -1.88
N VAL A 438 -17.23 16.01 -0.66
CA VAL A 438 -17.33 14.83 0.20
C VAL A 438 -18.77 14.35 0.26
N ASP A 439 -19.00 13.20 -0.35
CA ASP A 439 -20.30 12.57 -0.54
C ASP A 439 -20.75 11.77 0.69
N GLY A 440 -22.06 11.73 0.92
CA GLY A 440 -22.67 10.99 2.02
C GLY A 440 -23.50 9.79 1.56
N SER A 441 -23.49 9.46 0.27
CA SER A 441 -24.35 8.43 -0.30
C SER A 441 -23.67 7.44 -1.24
N GLU A 442 -22.33 7.41 -1.27
CA GLU A 442 -21.57 6.55 -2.20
C GLU A 442 -21.95 5.06 -2.01
N GLU A 443 -22.03 4.60 -0.75
CA GLU A 443 -22.28 3.20 -0.39
C GLU A 443 -23.75 2.79 -0.60
N SER A 444 -24.63 3.77 -0.77
CA SER A 444 -26.02 3.57 -1.17
C SER A 444 -26.23 3.63 -2.68
N GLY A 445 -25.21 4.04 -3.43
CA GLY A 445 -25.23 4.17 -4.89
C GLY A 445 -26.01 5.38 -5.41
N ASP A 446 -26.45 6.31 -4.55
CA ASP A 446 -27.12 7.54 -5.00
C ASP A 446 -26.09 8.56 -5.50
N THR A 447 -26.10 8.80 -6.80
CA THR A 447 -25.25 9.78 -7.48
C THR A 447 -25.87 11.16 -7.60
N SER A 448 -27.18 11.29 -7.35
CA SER A 448 -27.92 12.52 -7.62
C SER A 448 -27.52 13.66 -6.68
N THR A 449 -27.18 13.31 -5.45
CA THR A 449 -26.81 14.25 -4.39
C THR A 449 -25.51 14.98 -4.73
N ALA A 450 -24.41 14.25 -4.99
CA ALA A 450 -23.14 14.86 -5.36
C ALA A 450 -23.20 15.61 -6.71
N LEU A 451 -23.98 15.12 -7.69
CA LEU A 451 -24.18 15.82 -8.97
C LEU A 451 -24.86 17.18 -8.80
N ARG A 452 -25.91 17.25 -7.99
CA ARG A 452 -26.58 18.51 -7.67
C ARG A 452 -25.62 19.52 -7.03
N VAL A 453 -24.77 19.04 -6.12
CA VAL A 453 -23.78 19.88 -5.45
C VAL A 453 -22.74 20.44 -6.42
N VAL A 454 -22.32 19.67 -7.44
CA VAL A 454 -21.47 20.17 -8.52
C VAL A 454 -22.16 21.25 -9.35
N GLN A 455 -23.45 21.11 -9.61
CA GLN A 455 -24.25 22.11 -10.32
C GLN A 455 -24.35 23.41 -9.51
N GLU A 456 -24.67 23.32 -8.21
CA GLU A 456 -24.69 24.47 -7.29
C GLU A 456 -23.31 25.16 -7.22
N ALA A 457 -22.23 24.38 -7.08
CA ALA A 457 -20.86 24.90 -7.08
C ALA A 457 -20.47 25.59 -8.40
N ARG A 458 -21.02 25.13 -9.54
CA ARG A 458 -20.84 25.78 -10.84
C ARG A 458 -21.51 27.14 -10.88
N GLU A 459 -22.78 27.21 -10.47
CA GLU A 459 -23.58 28.43 -10.47
C GLU A 459 -22.96 29.51 -9.57
N ASP A 460 -22.44 29.10 -8.42
CA ASP A 460 -21.77 29.98 -7.47
C ASP A 460 -20.33 30.37 -7.86
N GLY A 461 -19.82 29.85 -8.98
CA GLY A 461 -18.48 30.14 -9.48
C GLY A 461 -17.35 29.47 -8.67
N TRP A 462 -17.64 28.43 -7.89
CA TRP A 462 -16.64 27.66 -7.13
C TRP A 462 -15.80 26.73 -8.00
N LEU A 463 -16.20 26.53 -9.26
CA LEU A 463 -15.47 25.75 -10.26
C LEU A 463 -14.57 26.60 -11.18
N ARG A 464 -14.30 27.87 -10.85
CA ARG A 464 -13.35 28.70 -11.60
C ARG A 464 -11.90 28.31 -11.29
N GLY A 465 -11.04 28.44 -12.28
CA GLY A 465 -9.60 28.13 -12.21
C GLY A 465 -9.02 28.04 -13.62
N SER A 466 -7.70 28.15 -13.75
CA SER A 466 -7.02 28.12 -15.06
C SER A 466 -7.04 26.74 -15.72
N ALA A 467 -7.09 25.68 -14.91
CA ALA A 467 -7.30 24.29 -15.32
C ALA A 467 -8.10 23.55 -14.24
N ARG A 468 -8.67 22.38 -14.56
CA ARG A 468 -9.36 21.51 -13.58
C ARG A 468 -8.76 20.12 -13.60
N HIS A 469 -8.55 19.55 -12.42
CA HIS A 469 -8.09 18.19 -12.24
C HIS A 469 -8.93 17.51 -11.16
N LEU A 470 -9.41 16.29 -11.43
CA LEU A 470 -10.14 15.48 -10.47
C LEU A 470 -9.22 14.44 -9.82
N LEU A 471 -9.18 14.40 -8.50
CA LEU A 471 -8.44 13.40 -7.73
C LEU A 471 -9.41 12.60 -6.87
N VAL A 472 -9.28 11.29 -6.96
CA VAL A 472 -10.07 10.34 -6.17
C VAL A 472 -9.13 9.38 -5.46
N CYS A 473 -9.45 9.03 -4.22
CA CYS A 473 -8.64 8.14 -3.39
C CYS A 473 -9.49 7.01 -2.84
N ASN A 474 -10.14 6.25 -3.73
CA ASN A 474 -10.99 5.13 -3.36
C ASN A 474 -10.67 3.89 -4.22
N SER A 475 -9.47 3.34 -4.01
CA SER A 475 -9.02 2.15 -4.72
C SER A 475 -7.98 1.38 -3.89
N SER A 476 -7.78 0.12 -4.25
CA SER A 476 -6.93 -0.83 -3.55
C SER A 476 -5.73 -1.28 -4.38
N TRP A 477 -4.67 -1.65 -3.69
CA TRP A 477 -3.51 -2.29 -4.30
C TRP A 477 -3.83 -3.73 -4.71
N ILE A 478 -3.01 -4.27 -5.61
CA ILE A 478 -3.14 -5.67 -6.04
C ILE A 478 -2.58 -6.66 -5.01
N ASP A 479 -1.62 -6.20 -4.19
CA ASP A 479 -1.03 -6.90 -3.05
C ASP A 479 -0.65 -5.89 -1.96
N ASP A 480 -0.05 -6.36 -0.86
CA ASP A 480 0.28 -5.50 0.29
C ASP A 480 1.65 -4.83 0.16
N GLU A 481 2.45 -5.15 -0.85
CA GLU A 481 3.86 -4.72 -0.92
C GLU A 481 4.09 -3.61 -1.94
N ARG A 482 3.40 -3.66 -3.08
CA ARG A 482 3.71 -2.82 -4.24
C ARG A 482 2.66 -1.73 -4.41
N PRO A 483 3.04 -0.43 -4.36
CA PRO A 483 2.10 0.66 -4.52
C PRO A 483 1.49 0.65 -5.92
N CYS A 484 0.20 0.96 -5.98
CA CYS A 484 -0.59 0.92 -7.20
C CYS A 484 -1.20 2.28 -7.51
N ILE A 485 -1.48 2.51 -8.79
CA ILE A 485 -2.36 3.58 -9.26
C ILE A 485 -3.46 2.94 -10.10
N CYS A 486 -4.71 3.28 -9.80
CA CYS A 486 -5.84 2.72 -10.53
C CYS A 486 -6.06 3.52 -11.82
N TYR A 487 -6.02 2.83 -12.97
CA TYR A 487 -6.25 3.43 -14.28
C TYR A 487 -7.56 3.00 -14.92
N GLY A 488 -8.35 2.15 -14.27
CA GLY A 488 -9.66 1.82 -14.81
C GLY A 488 -10.51 0.96 -13.87
N MET A 489 -11.82 1.08 -14.02
CA MET A 489 -12.83 0.36 -13.25
C MET A 489 -13.92 -0.16 -14.18
N ARG A 490 -14.53 -1.28 -13.80
CA ARG A 490 -15.69 -1.79 -14.53
C ARG A 490 -16.90 -0.90 -14.34
N GLY A 491 -17.81 -0.93 -15.30
CA GLY A 491 -19.16 -0.43 -15.10
C GLY A 491 -20.02 -1.47 -14.39
N VAL A 492 -21.25 -1.07 -14.08
CA VAL A 492 -22.24 -1.95 -13.46
C VAL A 492 -23.58 -1.79 -14.16
N LEU A 493 -24.29 -2.90 -14.34
CA LEU A 493 -25.65 -2.95 -14.83
C LEU A 493 -26.41 -3.97 -14.01
N ASP A 494 -27.47 -3.54 -13.32
CA ASP A 494 -28.41 -4.42 -12.66
C ASP A 494 -29.76 -4.36 -13.37
N LEU A 495 -30.21 -5.51 -13.87
CA LEU A 495 -31.49 -5.68 -14.55
C LEU A 495 -32.37 -6.63 -13.75
N GLU A 496 -33.49 -6.13 -13.25
CA GLU A 496 -34.56 -6.97 -12.71
C GLU A 496 -35.38 -7.56 -13.85
N VAL A 497 -35.54 -8.88 -13.82
CA VAL A 497 -36.31 -9.66 -14.79
C VAL A 497 -37.46 -10.31 -14.02
N GLU A 498 -38.69 -9.96 -14.36
CA GLU A 498 -39.88 -10.44 -13.69
C GLU A 498 -40.82 -11.13 -14.68
N VAL A 499 -41.32 -12.31 -14.31
CA VAL A 499 -42.35 -13.03 -15.04
C VAL A 499 -43.63 -13.03 -14.21
N VAL A 500 -44.71 -12.54 -14.82
CA VAL A 500 -46.03 -12.39 -14.19
C VAL A 500 -47.04 -13.29 -14.88
N GLY A 501 -47.66 -14.19 -14.13
CA GLY A 501 -48.70 -15.09 -14.60
C GLY A 501 -50.11 -14.57 -14.28
N GLY A 502 -50.98 -15.47 -13.82
CA GLY A 502 -52.35 -15.14 -13.43
C GLY A 502 -52.46 -14.14 -12.27
N GLU A 503 -53.68 -13.89 -11.79
CA GLU A 503 -53.95 -12.82 -10.82
C GLU A 503 -53.60 -13.17 -9.36
N ARG A 504 -53.30 -14.44 -9.06
CA ARG A 504 -53.07 -14.93 -7.69
C ARG A 504 -52.27 -16.21 -7.67
N ASP A 505 -51.68 -16.50 -6.51
CA ASP A 505 -51.01 -17.77 -6.27
C ASP A 505 -51.99 -18.96 -6.34
N LEU A 506 -51.51 -20.09 -6.83
CA LEU A 506 -52.30 -21.30 -7.02
C LEU A 506 -51.76 -22.46 -6.20
N HIS A 507 -52.64 -23.35 -5.75
CA HIS A 507 -52.21 -24.56 -5.03
C HIS A 507 -51.49 -25.54 -5.97
N SER A 508 -50.21 -25.82 -5.71
CA SER A 508 -49.36 -26.62 -6.61
C SER A 508 -49.86 -28.05 -6.84
N GLY A 509 -50.44 -28.70 -5.82
CA GLY A 509 -50.99 -30.06 -5.98
C GLY A 509 -52.29 -30.12 -6.79
N VAL A 510 -53.03 -29.01 -6.91
CA VAL A 510 -54.30 -28.95 -7.64
C VAL A 510 -54.08 -28.43 -9.05
N HIS A 511 -53.16 -27.48 -9.22
CA HIS A 511 -52.96 -26.74 -10.47
C HIS A 511 -51.62 -27.05 -11.16
N GLY A 512 -50.73 -27.81 -10.52
CA GLY A 512 -49.45 -28.22 -11.10
C GLY A 512 -49.67 -29.03 -12.37
N GLY A 513 -49.03 -28.60 -13.46
CA GLY A 513 -49.22 -29.18 -14.80
C GLY A 513 -50.45 -28.68 -15.56
N LEU A 514 -51.34 -27.89 -14.94
CA LEU A 514 -52.49 -27.27 -15.63
C LEU A 514 -52.17 -25.88 -16.20
N VAL A 515 -51.23 -25.17 -15.57
CA VAL A 515 -50.90 -23.78 -15.91
C VAL A 515 -49.42 -23.60 -16.21
N PRO A 516 -49.03 -22.76 -17.18
CA PRO A 516 -47.64 -22.34 -17.36
C PRO A 516 -47.16 -21.52 -16.15
N GLU A 517 -46.17 -22.05 -15.42
CA GLU A 517 -45.74 -21.42 -14.17
C GLU A 517 -44.67 -20.34 -14.42
N PRO A 518 -44.83 -19.12 -13.87
CA PRO A 518 -43.87 -18.02 -14.02
C PRO A 518 -42.43 -18.40 -13.66
N LEU A 519 -42.27 -19.22 -12.62
CA LEU A 519 -40.95 -19.65 -12.16
C LEU A 519 -40.25 -20.54 -13.20
N PHE A 520 -40.96 -21.41 -13.93
CA PHE A 520 -40.36 -22.22 -14.99
C PHE A 520 -39.87 -21.36 -16.14
N ASP A 521 -40.64 -20.35 -16.53
CA ASP A 521 -40.23 -19.42 -17.58
C ASP A 521 -39.02 -18.59 -17.14
N LEU A 522 -39.03 -18.05 -15.91
CA LEU A 522 -37.89 -17.33 -15.36
C LEU A 522 -36.61 -18.19 -15.33
N MET A 523 -36.71 -19.45 -14.89
CA MET A 523 -35.55 -20.35 -14.86
C MET A 523 -35.00 -20.63 -16.25
N ALA A 524 -35.87 -20.75 -17.26
CA ALA A 524 -35.44 -20.91 -18.65
C ALA A 524 -34.71 -19.66 -19.17
N LEU A 525 -35.22 -18.47 -18.86
CA LEU A 525 -34.58 -17.20 -19.22
C LEU A 525 -33.20 -17.05 -18.58
N ILE A 526 -33.08 -17.27 -17.26
CA ILE A 526 -31.80 -17.16 -16.55
C ILE A 526 -30.80 -18.19 -17.07
N SER A 527 -31.24 -19.42 -17.32
CA SER A 527 -30.37 -20.48 -17.85
C SER A 527 -29.85 -20.19 -19.26
N SER A 528 -30.47 -19.26 -19.99
CA SER A 528 -30.03 -18.86 -21.34
C SER A 528 -28.91 -17.81 -21.34
N LEU A 529 -28.63 -17.18 -20.20
CA LEU A 529 -27.66 -16.08 -20.08
C LEU A 529 -26.20 -16.57 -20.09
N ALA A 530 -25.99 -17.84 -19.77
CA ALA A 530 -24.68 -18.46 -19.76
C ALA A 530 -24.73 -19.86 -20.39
N ASP A 531 -23.60 -20.31 -20.91
CA ASP A 531 -23.46 -21.66 -21.42
C ASP A 531 -23.37 -22.71 -20.29
N ALA A 532 -23.23 -23.99 -20.65
CA ALA A 532 -23.12 -25.08 -19.69
C ALA A 532 -21.88 -24.98 -18.77
N SER A 533 -20.90 -24.14 -19.10
CA SER A 533 -19.72 -23.85 -18.27
C SER A 533 -19.91 -22.65 -17.33
N GLY A 534 -21.03 -21.94 -17.44
CA GLY A 534 -21.29 -20.70 -16.72
C GLY A 534 -20.65 -19.48 -17.37
N THR A 535 -20.16 -19.58 -18.61
CA THR A 535 -19.60 -18.44 -19.35
C THR A 535 -20.74 -17.64 -19.99
N PRO A 536 -20.78 -16.29 -19.85
CA PRO A 536 -21.83 -15.48 -20.46
C PRO A 536 -21.95 -15.74 -21.96
N SER A 537 -23.16 -16.07 -22.43
CA SER A 537 -23.43 -16.50 -23.81
C SER A 537 -24.44 -15.60 -24.53
N VAL A 538 -24.71 -14.42 -23.99
CA VAL A 538 -25.65 -13.44 -24.57
C VAL A 538 -25.09 -12.90 -25.89
N PRO A 539 -25.77 -13.10 -27.04
CA PRO A 539 -25.30 -12.60 -28.33
C PRO A 539 -25.17 -11.07 -28.33
N GLY A 540 -24.01 -10.57 -28.74
CA GLY A 540 -23.70 -9.13 -28.75
C GLY A 540 -22.99 -8.62 -27.49
N LEU A 541 -22.94 -9.39 -26.39
CA LEU A 541 -22.35 -8.93 -25.13
C LEU A 541 -20.84 -8.69 -25.23
N LEU A 542 -20.15 -9.41 -26.11
CA LEU A 542 -18.70 -9.34 -26.28
C LEU A 542 -18.27 -8.52 -27.50
N ASP A 543 -19.21 -8.03 -28.31
CA ASP A 543 -18.92 -7.42 -29.62
C ASP A 543 -18.13 -6.10 -29.45
N ASP A 544 -18.45 -5.32 -28.42
CA ASP A 544 -17.82 -4.03 -28.11
C ASP A 544 -16.65 -4.14 -27.12
N VAL A 545 -16.22 -5.36 -26.79
CA VAL A 545 -15.05 -5.57 -25.91
C VAL A 545 -13.78 -5.32 -26.70
N ARG A 546 -13.02 -4.29 -26.33
CA ARG A 546 -11.78 -3.94 -27.01
C ARG A 546 -10.77 -5.10 -26.95
N PRO A 547 -10.02 -5.37 -28.03
CA PRO A 547 -8.88 -6.28 -27.98
C PRO A 547 -7.83 -5.81 -26.97
N MET A 548 -7.14 -6.77 -26.35
CA MET A 548 -6.08 -6.49 -25.39
C MET A 548 -4.89 -5.81 -26.09
N SER A 549 -4.50 -4.63 -25.62
CA SER A 549 -3.34 -3.90 -26.12
C SER A 549 -2.02 -4.45 -25.56
N ALA A 550 -0.89 -4.04 -26.15
CA ALA A 550 0.44 -4.36 -25.61
C ALA A 550 0.64 -3.78 -24.20
N GLN A 551 0.11 -2.57 -23.94
CA GLN A 551 0.18 -1.95 -22.61
C GLN A 551 -0.67 -2.70 -21.59
N ASP A 552 -1.87 -3.17 -21.97
CA ASP A 552 -2.70 -4.01 -21.10
C ASP A 552 -1.97 -5.30 -20.73
N GLN A 553 -1.33 -5.94 -21.71
CA GLN A 553 -0.55 -7.15 -21.48
C GLN A 553 0.58 -6.90 -20.48
N GLN A 554 1.34 -5.82 -20.64
CA GLN A 554 2.43 -5.46 -19.73
C GLN A 554 1.92 -5.19 -18.31
N ASN A 555 0.85 -4.40 -18.17
CA ASN A 555 0.26 -4.07 -16.86
C ASN A 555 -0.28 -5.33 -16.17
N LEU A 556 -0.97 -6.20 -16.91
CA LEU A 556 -1.48 -7.47 -16.42
C LEU A 556 -0.36 -8.40 -15.96
N GLU A 557 0.73 -8.52 -16.72
CA GLU A 557 1.88 -9.36 -16.35
C GLU A 557 2.58 -8.84 -15.10
N ALA A 558 2.77 -7.52 -14.98
CA ALA A 558 3.36 -6.90 -13.79
C ALA A 558 2.49 -7.09 -12.55
N ALA A 559 1.16 -6.92 -12.69
CA ALA A 559 0.21 -7.12 -11.59
C ALA A 559 0.08 -8.59 -11.19
N ALA A 560 -0.03 -9.51 -12.15
CA ALA A 560 -0.21 -10.94 -11.92
C ALA A 560 1.03 -11.63 -11.33
N PHE A 561 2.19 -10.98 -11.32
CA PHE A 561 3.45 -11.56 -10.86
C PHE A 561 3.37 -12.18 -9.45
N SER A 562 2.62 -11.57 -8.53
CA SER A 562 2.44 -12.08 -7.15
C SER A 562 1.31 -13.10 -6.99
N MET A 563 0.57 -13.43 -8.06
CA MET A 563 -0.62 -14.29 -8.01
C MET A 563 -0.31 -15.75 -8.36
N SER A 564 -0.12 -16.58 -7.34
CA SER A 564 0.01 -18.04 -7.49
C SER A 564 -1.33 -18.76 -7.51
N GLU A 565 -1.38 -19.99 -8.05
CA GLU A 565 -2.59 -20.83 -7.99
C GLU A 565 -3.06 -21.05 -6.54
N GLU A 566 -2.13 -21.39 -5.64
CA GLU A 566 -2.40 -21.61 -4.22
C GLU A 566 -2.97 -20.35 -3.56
N GLY A 567 -2.38 -19.18 -3.83
CA GLY A 567 -2.86 -17.90 -3.32
C GLY A 567 -4.26 -17.57 -3.82
N LEU A 568 -4.54 -17.82 -5.09
CA LEU A 568 -5.87 -17.64 -5.69
C LEU A 568 -6.91 -18.60 -5.09
N ARG A 569 -6.56 -19.88 -4.90
CA ARG A 569 -7.44 -20.87 -4.23
C ARG A 569 -7.84 -20.42 -2.85
N LYS A 570 -6.84 -20.03 -2.04
CA LYS A 570 -7.05 -19.54 -0.68
C LYS A 570 -7.95 -18.30 -0.68
N ARG A 571 -7.69 -17.32 -1.55
CA ARG A 571 -8.49 -16.09 -1.67
C ARG A 571 -9.95 -16.38 -2.06
N LEU A 572 -10.18 -17.38 -2.91
CA LEU A 572 -11.51 -17.79 -3.36
C LEU A 572 -12.20 -18.79 -2.41
N GLY A 573 -11.54 -19.21 -1.32
CA GLY A 573 -12.07 -20.22 -0.40
C GLY A 573 -12.20 -21.62 -1.01
N LEU A 574 -11.41 -21.94 -2.03
CA LEU A 574 -11.43 -23.25 -2.70
C LEU A 574 -10.54 -24.25 -1.96
N GLN A 575 -11.01 -25.49 -1.83
CA GLN A 575 -10.23 -26.59 -1.25
C GLN A 575 -9.09 -27.04 -2.18
N ASP A 576 -8.05 -27.63 -1.60
CA ASP A 576 -6.93 -28.22 -2.34
C ASP A 576 -7.40 -29.45 -3.14
N GLY A 577 -7.09 -29.49 -4.44
CA GLY A 577 -7.44 -30.62 -5.32
C GLY A 577 -7.75 -30.22 -6.77
N PRO A 578 -8.00 -31.19 -7.67
CA PRO A 578 -8.34 -30.90 -9.08
C PRO A 578 -9.70 -30.21 -9.25
N SER A 579 -10.52 -30.22 -8.21
CA SER A 579 -11.78 -29.47 -8.09
C SER A 579 -11.50 -27.97 -8.08
N GLY A 580 -12.00 -27.28 -9.10
CA GLY A 580 -11.81 -25.85 -9.31
C GLY A 580 -12.05 -25.48 -10.77
N PRO A 581 -12.37 -24.21 -11.07
CA PRO A 581 -12.66 -23.77 -12.43
C PRO A 581 -11.43 -23.98 -13.33
N GLY A 582 -11.66 -24.39 -14.58
CA GLY A 582 -10.59 -24.83 -15.48
C GLY A 582 -9.50 -23.80 -15.75
N TRP A 583 -9.85 -22.50 -15.70
CA TRP A 583 -8.91 -21.39 -15.87
C TRP A 583 -7.84 -21.34 -14.77
N LEU A 584 -8.12 -21.89 -13.59
CA LEU A 584 -7.17 -21.92 -12.46
C LEU A 584 -5.98 -22.85 -12.73
N ARG A 585 -6.15 -23.81 -13.66
CA ARG A 585 -5.10 -24.73 -14.13
C ARG A 585 -4.37 -24.22 -15.38
N ALA A 586 -4.68 -23.01 -15.84
CA ALA A 586 -3.95 -22.41 -16.97
C ALA A 586 -2.48 -22.19 -16.59
N PRO A 587 -1.54 -22.15 -17.56
CA PRO A 587 -0.11 -21.96 -17.27
C PRO A 587 0.22 -20.69 -16.47
N ARG A 588 -0.61 -19.64 -16.62
CA ARG A 588 -0.50 -18.37 -15.90
C ARG A 588 -1.86 -18.02 -15.27
N PRO A 589 -2.22 -18.60 -14.12
CA PRO A 589 -3.55 -18.46 -13.54
C PRO A 589 -3.82 -17.04 -13.02
N GLY A 590 -2.79 -16.36 -12.50
CA GLY A 590 -2.88 -14.94 -12.12
C GLY A 590 -3.24 -14.03 -13.29
N LEU A 591 -2.57 -14.21 -14.44
CA LEU A 591 -2.84 -13.44 -15.65
C LEU A 591 -4.28 -13.66 -16.14
N GLU A 592 -4.71 -14.93 -16.17
CA GLU A 592 -6.07 -15.28 -16.62
C GLU A 592 -7.14 -14.78 -15.64
N ALA A 593 -6.87 -14.79 -14.33
CA ALA A 593 -7.74 -14.19 -13.32
C ALA A 593 -7.90 -12.69 -13.58
N LEU A 594 -6.80 -11.94 -13.74
CA LEU A 594 -6.84 -10.51 -13.98
C LEU A 594 -7.49 -10.17 -15.32
N ARG A 595 -7.22 -10.93 -16.38
CA ARG A 595 -7.90 -10.76 -17.68
C ARG A 595 -9.41 -10.87 -17.53
N ARG A 596 -9.90 -11.89 -16.80
CA ARG A 596 -11.33 -12.08 -16.52
C ARG A 596 -11.92 -10.97 -15.66
N THR A 597 -11.14 -10.42 -14.73
CA THR A 597 -11.63 -9.39 -13.81
C THR A 597 -11.40 -7.96 -14.30
N TRP A 598 -10.60 -7.71 -15.33
CA TRP A 598 -10.26 -6.35 -15.77
C TRP A 598 -10.63 -6.05 -17.22
N LEU A 599 -10.63 -7.08 -18.07
CA LEU A 599 -10.76 -6.93 -19.53
C LEU A 599 -11.96 -7.67 -20.12
N LEU A 600 -12.61 -8.55 -19.37
CA LEU A 600 -13.80 -9.27 -19.83
C LEU A 600 -15.02 -8.91 -18.99
N PRO A 601 -16.20 -8.76 -19.61
CA PRO A 601 -17.43 -8.57 -18.85
C PRO A 601 -17.78 -9.86 -18.09
N SER A 602 -18.49 -9.71 -16.98
CA SER A 602 -18.98 -10.83 -16.18
C SER A 602 -20.46 -10.69 -15.90
N LEU A 603 -21.18 -11.82 -15.86
CA LEU A 603 -22.61 -11.88 -15.54
C LEU A 603 -22.80 -12.73 -14.28
N SER A 604 -23.61 -12.21 -13.36
CA SER A 604 -23.96 -12.86 -12.10
C SER A 604 -25.46 -12.74 -11.84
N ILE A 605 -26.05 -13.75 -11.22
CA ILE A 605 -27.42 -13.69 -10.71
C ILE A 605 -27.33 -13.40 -9.21
N THR A 606 -27.78 -12.22 -8.78
CA THR A 606 -27.60 -11.74 -7.40
C THR A 606 -28.79 -12.05 -6.52
N GLU A 607 -30.00 -12.09 -7.09
CA GLU A 607 -31.24 -12.43 -6.40
C GLU A 607 -32.14 -13.29 -7.29
N VAL A 608 -32.82 -14.27 -6.69
CA VAL A 608 -33.90 -15.06 -7.33
C VAL A 608 -35.01 -15.27 -6.29
N GLY A 609 -36.25 -14.96 -6.66
CA GLY A 609 -37.39 -15.04 -5.73
C GLY A 609 -38.71 -15.45 -6.41
N LYS A 610 -39.65 -15.92 -5.58
CA LYS A 610 -41.05 -16.15 -5.96
C LYS A 610 -41.97 -15.44 -4.94
N GLY A 611 -42.85 -14.55 -5.41
CA GLY A 611 -43.74 -13.75 -4.54
C GLY A 611 -43.03 -12.90 -3.47
N PRO A 612 -43.76 -12.35 -2.48
CA PRO A 612 -43.17 -11.63 -1.35
C PRO A 612 -42.20 -12.53 -0.57
N LYS A 613 -41.04 -11.99 -0.19
CA LYS A 613 -39.99 -12.69 0.58
C LYS A 613 -40.64 -13.43 1.77
N HIS A 614 -40.35 -14.74 1.92
CA HIS A 614 -40.69 -15.64 3.05
C HIS A 614 -41.90 -16.60 2.97
N SER A 615 -42.52 -16.88 1.82
CA SER A 615 -43.58 -17.89 1.76
C SER A 615 -43.06 -19.32 1.50
N HIS A 616 -42.82 -20.10 2.56
CA HIS A 616 -42.56 -21.56 2.47
C HIS A 616 -43.83 -22.38 2.16
N GLY A 617 -44.60 -21.96 1.15
CA GLY A 617 -45.85 -22.60 0.76
C GLY A 617 -45.71 -23.49 -0.48
N ARG A 618 -46.50 -24.58 -0.51
CA ARG A 618 -46.71 -25.44 -1.69
C ARG A 618 -47.63 -24.76 -2.73
N HIS A 619 -47.27 -23.55 -3.16
CA HIS A 619 -48.01 -22.79 -4.16
C HIS A 619 -47.15 -22.51 -5.39
N ILE A 620 -47.84 -22.44 -6.54
CA ILE A 620 -47.35 -21.85 -7.79
C ILE A 620 -47.49 -20.35 -7.61
N ALA A 621 -46.37 -19.65 -7.58
CA ALA A 621 -46.38 -18.20 -7.44
C ALA A 621 -46.86 -17.55 -8.74
N HIS A 622 -47.72 -16.55 -8.61
CA HIS A 622 -48.15 -15.77 -9.77
C HIS A 622 -47.07 -14.81 -10.28
N ARG A 623 -46.00 -14.59 -9.51
CA ARG A 623 -44.86 -13.75 -9.87
C ARG A 623 -43.55 -14.41 -9.47
N ALA A 624 -42.57 -14.34 -10.36
CA ALA A 624 -41.20 -14.76 -10.10
C ALA A 624 -40.24 -13.70 -10.65
N SER A 625 -39.22 -13.33 -9.88
CA SER A 625 -38.24 -12.32 -10.28
C SER A 625 -36.81 -12.77 -10.03
N ALA A 626 -35.88 -12.19 -10.80
CA ALA A 626 -34.46 -12.31 -10.56
C ALA A 626 -33.73 -11.01 -10.92
N VAL A 627 -32.61 -10.75 -10.25
CA VAL A 627 -31.73 -9.63 -10.57
C VAL A 627 -30.48 -10.18 -11.27
N VAL A 628 -30.29 -9.75 -12.52
CA VAL A 628 -29.13 -10.04 -13.36
C VAL A 628 -28.16 -8.88 -13.25
N SER A 629 -26.99 -9.11 -12.66
CA SER A 629 -25.92 -8.13 -12.55
C SER A 629 -24.84 -8.40 -13.60
N VAL A 630 -24.51 -7.37 -14.38
CA VAL A 630 -23.45 -7.41 -15.40
C VAL A 630 -22.41 -6.38 -15.02
N ARG A 631 -21.15 -6.83 -14.94
CA ARG A 631 -20.01 -5.91 -14.89
C ARG A 631 -19.49 -5.71 -16.31
N THR A 632 -19.62 -4.50 -16.81
CA THR A 632 -19.11 -4.09 -18.13
C THR A 632 -17.65 -3.69 -18.05
N VAL A 633 -16.93 -3.67 -19.16
CA VAL A 633 -15.52 -3.24 -19.22
C VAL A 633 -15.38 -1.89 -19.91
N CYS A 634 -14.25 -1.22 -19.67
CA CYS A 634 -13.93 0.08 -20.27
C CYS A 634 -14.11 0.02 -21.81
N GLY A 635 -14.84 0.98 -22.36
CA GLY A 635 -15.20 1.05 -23.78
C GLY A 635 -16.58 0.53 -24.12
N GLN A 636 -17.19 -0.32 -23.27
CA GLN A 636 -18.59 -0.72 -23.45
C GLN A 636 -19.53 0.33 -22.91
N ARG A 637 -20.61 0.61 -23.67
CA ARG A 637 -21.68 1.49 -23.25
C ARG A 637 -22.80 0.72 -22.58
N HIS A 638 -23.19 1.14 -21.38
CA HIS A 638 -24.22 0.45 -20.61
C HIS A 638 -25.57 0.41 -21.35
N GLU A 639 -25.94 1.44 -22.13
CA GLU A 639 -27.21 1.42 -22.86
C GLU A 639 -27.28 0.31 -23.92
N GLU A 640 -26.16 0.05 -24.59
CA GLU A 640 -26.03 -0.99 -25.61
C GLU A 640 -26.08 -2.38 -24.99
N VAL A 641 -25.40 -2.56 -23.84
CA VAL A 641 -25.43 -3.81 -23.07
C VAL A 641 -26.83 -4.08 -22.50
N VAL A 642 -27.52 -3.06 -21.97
CA VAL A 642 -28.93 -3.18 -21.53
C VAL A 642 -29.82 -3.62 -22.68
N ALA A 643 -29.68 -2.99 -23.85
CA ALA A 643 -30.49 -3.30 -25.03
C ALA A 643 -30.21 -4.74 -25.52
N CYS A 644 -28.95 -5.15 -25.53
CA CYS A 644 -28.52 -6.51 -25.85
C CYS A 644 -29.18 -7.54 -24.91
N LEU A 645 -29.08 -7.33 -23.59
CA LEU A 645 -29.65 -8.23 -22.59
C LEU A 645 -31.17 -8.33 -22.70
N LYS A 646 -31.87 -7.18 -22.81
CA LYS A 646 -33.34 -7.14 -22.97
C LYS A 646 -33.79 -7.86 -24.24
N ARG A 647 -33.08 -7.67 -25.36
CA ARG A 647 -33.38 -8.33 -26.63
C ARG A 647 -33.24 -9.85 -26.54
N HIS A 648 -32.17 -10.34 -25.91
CA HIS A 648 -31.95 -11.76 -25.70
C HIS A 648 -33.05 -12.39 -24.84
N LEU A 649 -33.37 -11.77 -23.71
CA LEU A 649 -34.43 -12.26 -22.81
C LEU A 649 -35.81 -12.25 -23.46
N GLN A 650 -36.14 -11.20 -24.24
CA GLN A 650 -37.37 -11.16 -25.03
C GLN A 650 -37.44 -12.29 -26.06
N HIS A 651 -36.33 -12.56 -26.75
CA HIS A 651 -36.23 -13.62 -27.74
C HIS A 651 -36.43 -15.00 -27.10
N GLU A 652 -35.76 -15.28 -25.99
CA GLU A 652 -35.90 -16.54 -25.25
C GLU A 652 -37.30 -16.70 -24.67
N PHE A 653 -37.91 -15.62 -24.18
CA PHE A 653 -39.28 -15.65 -23.69
C PHE A 653 -40.29 -15.96 -24.81
N ALA A 654 -40.12 -15.38 -25.99
CA ALA A 654 -40.98 -15.66 -27.13
C ALA A 654 -40.94 -17.14 -27.56
N LYS A 655 -39.78 -17.82 -27.46
CA LYS A 655 -39.66 -19.26 -27.75
C LYS A 655 -40.51 -20.13 -26.82
N ARG A 656 -40.74 -19.67 -25.58
CA ARG A 656 -41.56 -20.39 -24.59
C ARG A 656 -43.02 -20.47 -24.99
N ARG A 657 -43.51 -19.54 -25.82
CA ARG A 657 -44.94 -19.40 -26.16
C ARG A 657 -45.82 -19.38 -24.91
N SER A 658 -45.30 -18.79 -23.83
CA SER A 658 -45.97 -18.70 -22.54
C SER A 658 -47.04 -17.60 -22.58
N PRO A 659 -48.21 -17.78 -21.94
CA PRO A 659 -49.21 -16.74 -21.76
C PRO A 659 -48.83 -15.75 -20.63
N ASN A 660 -47.75 -16.02 -19.89
CA ASN A 660 -47.23 -15.12 -18.87
C ASN A 660 -46.70 -13.82 -19.52
N LYS A 661 -46.46 -12.80 -18.71
CA LYS A 661 -45.90 -11.50 -19.12
C LYS A 661 -44.47 -11.38 -18.62
N LEU A 662 -43.58 -10.85 -19.45
CA LEU A 662 -42.20 -10.52 -19.10
C LEU A 662 -42.08 -9.01 -18.87
N GLU A 663 -41.63 -8.63 -17.68
CA GLU A 663 -41.32 -7.26 -17.28
C GLU A 663 -39.82 -7.17 -16.99
N MET A 664 -39.17 -6.07 -17.41
CA MET A 664 -37.73 -5.88 -17.24
C MET A 664 -37.40 -4.44 -16.83
N THR A 665 -36.87 -4.27 -15.63
CA THR A 665 -36.58 -2.97 -15.02
C THR A 665 -35.07 -2.83 -14.83
N THR A 666 -34.51 -1.72 -15.32
CA THR A 666 -33.10 -1.40 -15.08
C THR A 666 -33.00 -0.73 -13.71
N LEU A 667 -32.33 -1.39 -12.76
CA LEU A 667 -32.16 -0.91 -11.38
C LEU A 667 -30.96 0.02 -11.26
N ALA A 668 -29.85 -0.33 -11.91
CA ALA A 668 -28.63 0.47 -11.96
C ALA A 668 -27.97 0.29 -13.34
N ALA A 669 -27.37 1.35 -13.88
CA ALA A 669 -26.58 1.26 -15.10
C ALA A 669 -25.53 2.38 -15.14
N MET A 670 -24.27 2.01 -15.28
CA MET A 670 -23.12 2.92 -15.30
C MET A 670 -22.05 2.39 -16.23
N ASP A 671 -21.42 3.29 -16.98
CA ASP A 671 -20.25 2.96 -17.80
C ASP A 671 -19.02 2.68 -16.93
N GLY A 672 -18.09 1.90 -17.49
CA GLY A 672 -16.76 1.76 -16.91
C GLY A 672 -15.96 3.05 -17.03
N TRP A 673 -14.94 3.19 -16.19
CA TRP A 673 -14.04 4.33 -16.19
C TRP A 673 -12.63 3.90 -16.62
N GLU A 674 -11.92 4.72 -17.39
CA GLU A 674 -10.52 4.52 -17.75
C GLU A 674 -9.78 5.87 -17.70
N ALA A 675 -8.69 5.93 -16.96
CA ALA A 675 -7.83 7.10 -16.91
C ALA A 675 -7.06 7.27 -18.21
N ARG A 676 -6.88 8.51 -18.65
CA ARG A 676 -5.97 8.82 -19.75
C ARG A 676 -4.53 8.79 -19.23
N ALA A 677 -3.74 7.82 -19.71
CA ALA A 677 -2.39 7.56 -19.23
C ALA A 677 -1.42 8.74 -19.44
N GLU A 678 -1.67 9.57 -20.44
CA GLU A 678 -0.87 10.75 -20.77
C GLU A 678 -1.36 12.03 -20.07
N SER A 679 -2.48 11.97 -19.33
CA SER A 679 -3.00 13.15 -18.64
C SER A 679 -2.03 13.60 -17.56
N TRP A 680 -1.86 14.92 -17.44
CA TRP A 680 -0.93 15.49 -16.48
C TRP A 680 -1.26 15.09 -15.03
N VAL A 681 -2.55 15.06 -14.67
CA VAL A 681 -3.00 14.64 -13.34
C VAL A 681 -2.63 13.19 -13.03
N TYR A 682 -2.74 12.28 -14.00
CA TYR A 682 -2.36 10.90 -13.83
C TYR A 682 -0.83 10.74 -13.66
N LEU A 683 -0.05 11.40 -14.51
CA LEU A 683 1.41 11.37 -14.45
C LEU A 683 1.95 12.00 -13.15
N ALA A 684 1.41 13.15 -12.75
CA ALA A 684 1.77 13.84 -11.52
C ALA A 684 1.46 13.00 -10.28
N ALA A 685 0.26 12.38 -10.24
CA ALA A 685 -0.13 11.49 -9.16
C ALA A 685 0.78 10.25 -9.09
N ARG A 686 1.05 9.61 -10.22
CA ARG A 686 1.90 8.42 -10.30
C ARG A 686 3.33 8.71 -9.84
N GLN A 687 3.90 9.84 -10.26
CA GLN A 687 5.23 10.28 -9.84
C GLN A 687 5.26 10.57 -8.33
N ALA A 688 4.26 11.27 -7.81
CA ALA A 688 4.21 11.60 -6.38
C ALA A 688 4.05 10.36 -5.48
N VAL A 689 3.33 9.33 -5.95
CA VAL A 689 3.29 8.02 -5.27
C VAL A 689 4.67 7.36 -5.27
N ALA A 690 5.39 7.37 -6.39
CA ALA A 690 6.74 6.80 -6.45
C ALA A 690 7.68 7.46 -5.43
N GLU A 691 7.68 8.79 -5.37
CA GLU A 691 8.51 9.57 -4.44
C GLU A 691 8.12 9.33 -2.98
N ALA A 692 6.82 9.30 -2.67
CA ALA A 692 6.34 9.01 -1.32
C ALA A 692 6.80 7.63 -0.85
N TRP A 693 6.98 6.66 -1.75
CA TRP A 693 7.54 5.33 -1.45
C TRP A 693 9.06 5.22 -1.63
N GLY A 694 9.74 6.31 -2.01
CA GLY A 694 11.18 6.30 -2.31
C GLY A 694 11.53 5.30 -3.40
N LEU A 695 10.72 5.23 -4.45
CA LEU A 695 10.95 4.42 -5.64
C LEU A 695 11.68 5.28 -6.68
N GLY A 696 12.77 4.76 -7.24
CA GLY A 696 13.59 5.47 -8.23
C GLY A 696 15.07 5.10 -8.12
N GLY A 697 15.84 5.35 -9.19
CA GLY A 697 17.31 5.32 -9.13
C GLY A 697 17.87 6.52 -8.34
N PRO A 698 19.21 6.68 -8.23
CA PRO A 698 19.88 7.71 -7.41
C PRO A 698 19.54 9.19 -7.71
N ASN A 699 18.69 9.44 -8.71
CA ASN A 699 18.28 10.77 -9.17
C ASN A 699 16.74 10.90 -9.24
N GLY A 700 15.98 10.03 -8.54
CA GLY A 700 14.51 10.00 -8.59
C GLY A 700 13.86 9.60 -9.94
N VAL A 701 14.64 9.28 -10.97
CA VAL A 701 14.13 8.92 -12.32
C VAL A 701 13.74 7.43 -12.39
N GLY A 702 12.60 7.13 -13.01
CA GLY A 702 12.15 5.78 -13.35
C GLY A 702 11.38 5.08 -12.21
N GLY A 703 11.21 5.73 -11.07
CA GLY A 703 10.46 5.21 -9.92
C GLY A 703 8.97 5.01 -10.22
N GLU A 704 8.40 5.84 -11.07
CA GLU A 704 7.01 5.77 -11.52
C GLU A 704 6.69 4.45 -12.22
N GLN A 705 7.67 3.82 -12.88
CA GLN A 705 7.50 2.51 -13.53
C GLN A 705 7.33 1.37 -12.52
N LEU A 706 7.77 1.58 -11.28
CA LEU A 706 7.61 0.64 -10.18
C LEU A 706 6.26 0.78 -9.46
N VAL A 707 5.54 1.89 -9.69
CA VAL A 707 4.13 2.03 -9.28
C VAL A 707 3.27 1.27 -10.30
N LEU A 708 2.57 0.24 -9.83
CA LEU A 708 1.80 -0.64 -10.71
C LEU A 708 0.54 0.05 -11.20
N ALA A 709 0.33 0.07 -12.53
CA ALA A 709 -0.93 0.48 -13.11
C ALA A 709 -1.92 -0.70 -13.04
N VAL A 710 -2.97 -0.55 -12.23
CA VAL A 710 -3.96 -1.60 -11.98
C VAL A 710 -5.35 -1.16 -12.43
N ARG A 711 -6.21 -2.13 -12.77
CA ARG A 711 -7.65 -1.91 -12.88
C ARG A 711 -8.38 -2.55 -11.71
N GLU A 712 -9.62 -2.17 -11.50
CA GLU A 712 -10.48 -2.78 -10.51
C GLU A 712 -11.69 -3.48 -11.11
N GLY A 713 -12.14 -4.49 -10.38
CA GLY A 713 -13.36 -5.21 -10.70
C GLY A 713 -14.65 -4.54 -10.22
N GLY A 714 -14.52 -3.63 -9.25
CA GLY A 714 -15.61 -2.81 -8.73
C GLY A 714 -15.94 -1.63 -9.64
N THR A 715 -16.88 -0.81 -9.18
CA THR A 715 -17.36 0.38 -9.87
C THR A 715 -17.45 1.51 -8.86
N LEU A 716 -16.85 2.66 -9.18
CA LEU A 716 -17.06 3.91 -8.45
C LEU A 716 -17.93 4.82 -9.31
N SER A 717 -19.23 4.81 -9.07
CA SER A 717 -20.25 5.42 -9.94
C SER A 717 -20.05 6.91 -10.17
N MET A 718 -19.59 7.64 -9.15
CA MET A 718 -19.44 9.10 -9.24
C MET A 718 -18.23 9.53 -10.07
N LEU A 719 -17.17 8.73 -10.16
CA LEU A 719 -15.94 9.12 -10.87
C LEU A 719 -16.18 9.45 -12.36
N PRO A 720 -16.74 8.56 -13.21
CA PRO A 720 -17.00 8.88 -14.61
C PRO A 720 -18.02 10.03 -14.78
N LEU A 721 -19.00 10.12 -13.89
CA LEU A 721 -20.01 11.19 -13.90
C LEU A 721 -19.38 12.56 -13.60
N LEU A 722 -18.59 12.66 -12.53
CA LEU A 722 -17.89 13.90 -12.18
C LEU A 722 -16.91 14.31 -13.24
N GLN A 723 -16.14 13.37 -13.79
CA GLN A 723 -15.18 13.67 -14.85
C GLN A 723 -15.89 14.30 -16.06
N LYS A 724 -17.02 13.72 -16.48
CA LYS A 724 -17.85 14.22 -17.58
C LYS A 724 -18.45 15.59 -17.25
N GLU A 725 -19.07 15.74 -16.10
CA GLU A 725 -19.71 17.00 -15.70
C GLU A 725 -18.69 18.12 -15.56
N LEU A 726 -17.56 17.89 -14.90
CA LEU A 726 -16.51 18.88 -14.68
C LEU A 726 -15.70 19.19 -15.96
N GLY A 727 -15.76 18.31 -16.96
CA GLY A 727 -15.02 18.43 -18.21
C GLY A 727 -13.52 18.45 -17.99
N CYS A 728 -13.01 17.54 -17.16
CA CYS A 728 -11.60 17.50 -16.77
C CYS A 728 -11.02 16.08 -16.83
N GLU A 729 -9.71 15.94 -16.67
CA GLU A 729 -9.06 14.64 -16.50
C GLU A 729 -9.02 14.24 -15.02
N ALA A 730 -9.03 12.93 -14.77
CA ALA A 730 -9.06 12.37 -13.43
C ALA A 730 -7.91 11.39 -13.16
N ALA A 731 -7.45 11.34 -11.91
CA ALA A 731 -6.57 10.28 -11.41
C ALA A 731 -7.14 9.65 -10.15
N GLN A 732 -7.03 8.32 -10.06
CA GLN A 732 -7.47 7.54 -8.92
C GLN A 732 -6.27 6.91 -8.20
N LEU A 733 -5.95 7.44 -7.02
CA LEU A 733 -4.87 6.92 -6.18
C LEU A 733 -5.37 5.79 -5.30
N ALA A 734 -4.58 4.73 -5.19
CA ALA A 734 -4.90 3.59 -4.36
C ALA A 734 -4.13 3.67 -3.04
N PHE A 735 -4.85 3.72 -1.92
CA PHE A 735 -4.26 3.78 -0.57
C PHE A 735 -4.75 2.66 0.36
N SER A 736 -5.61 1.78 -0.12
CA SER A 736 -5.98 0.55 0.58
C SER A 736 -5.09 -0.59 0.11
N GLN A 737 -4.60 -1.44 1.02
CA GLN A 737 -3.86 -2.64 0.65
C GLN A 737 -4.83 -3.78 0.31
N ALA A 738 -4.37 -4.80 -0.43
CA ALA A 738 -5.22 -5.91 -0.84
C ALA A 738 -5.84 -6.68 0.35
N SER A 739 -5.16 -6.68 1.51
CA SER A 739 -5.61 -7.34 2.74
C SER A 739 -6.40 -6.43 3.70
N ASP A 740 -6.79 -5.22 3.28
CA ASP A 740 -7.49 -4.25 4.13
C ASP A 740 -8.95 -4.63 4.43
N ALA A 741 -9.48 -5.66 3.78
CA ALA A 741 -10.83 -6.21 4.04
C ALA A 741 -11.95 -5.16 3.92
N VAL A 742 -11.85 -4.27 2.92
CA VAL A 742 -12.89 -3.30 2.56
C VAL A 742 -14.25 -4.00 2.44
N HIS A 743 -15.29 -3.37 3.01
CA HIS A 743 -16.66 -3.88 3.17
C HIS A 743 -16.83 -5.14 4.04
N LEU A 744 -15.75 -5.86 4.33
CA LEU A 744 -15.76 -7.08 5.14
C LEU A 744 -15.49 -6.79 6.63
N PRO A 745 -15.66 -7.79 7.52
CA PRO A 745 -15.27 -7.65 8.92
C PRO A 745 -13.75 -7.54 9.10
N ASN A 746 -13.34 -6.79 10.14
CA ASN A 746 -11.93 -6.51 10.45
C ASN A 746 -11.23 -5.64 9.39
N GLU A 747 -11.99 -4.72 8.78
CA GLU A 747 -11.43 -3.69 7.92
C GLU A 747 -10.29 -2.97 8.66
N ARG A 748 -9.18 -2.77 7.94
CA ARG A 748 -7.96 -2.20 8.50
C ARG A 748 -7.23 -1.37 7.47
N MET A 749 -6.41 -0.42 7.93
CA MET A 749 -5.49 0.35 7.09
C MET A 749 -4.09 0.32 7.68
N SER A 750 -3.05 0.16 6.85
CA SER A 750 -1.67 0.29 7.31
C SER A 750 -1.35 1.73 7.72
N ARG A 751 -0.78 1.88 8.92
CA ARG A 751 -0.36 3.19 9.43
C ARG A 751 0.72 3.81 8.55
N LEU A 752 1.59 2.99 7.95
CA LEU A 752 2.60 3.44 7.00
C LEU A 752 1.93 3.97 5.73
N VAL A 753 0.99 3.22 5.16
CA VAL A 753 0.31 3.63 3.92
C VAL A 753 -0.45 4.95 4.13
N LEU A 754 -1.16 5.10 5.25
CA LEU A 754 -1.83 6.36 5.61
C LEU A 754 -0.85 7.54 5.68
N SER A 755 0.32 7.36 6.28
CA SER A 755 1.35 8.42 6.34
C SER A 755 1.92 8.77 4.96
N ARG A 756 2.15 7.77 4.10
CA ARG A 756 2.68 7.98 2.75
C ARG A 756 1.63 8.56 1.81
N ALA A 757 0.35 8.27 2.04
CA ALA A 757 -0.77 8.86 1.29
C ALA A 757 -0.79 10.40 1.41
N VAL A 758 -0.57 10.94 2.62
CA VAL A 758 -0.45 12.39 2.83
C VAL A 758 0.67 12.99 1.97
N LEU A 759 1.83 12.33 1.94
CA LEU A 759 2.99 12.78 1.15
C LEU A 759 2.71 12.71 -0.36
N ALA A 760 2.13 11.60 -0.85
CA ALA A 760 1.79 11.43 -2.25
C ALA A 760 0.78 12.49 -2.72
N LEU A 761 -0.23 12.79 -1.89
CA LEU A 761 -1.24 13.80 -2.21
C LEU A 761 -0.65 15.22 -2.20
N ALA A 762 0.17 15.56 -1.20
CA ALA A 762 0.84 16.87 -1.15
C ALA A 762 1.81 17.07 -2.33
N GLY A 763 2.56 16.02 -2.70
CA GLY A 763 3.42 16.00 -3.87
C GLY A 763 2.64 16.17 -5.18
N THR A 764 1.47 15.52 -5.29
CA THR A 764 0.58 15.66 -6.45
C THR A 764 0.10 17.11 -6.59
N LEU A 765 -0.41 17.72 -5.50
CA LEU A 765 -0.89 19.11 -5.51
C LEU A 765 0.20 20.11 -5.90
N THR A 766 1.43 19.93 -5.41
CA THR A 766 2.54 20.82 -5.76
C THR A 766 2.89 20.73 -7.24
N ARG A 767 2.98 19.51 -7.79
CA ARG A 767 3.26 19.29 -9.22
C ARG A 767 2.20 19.92 -10.12
N LEU A 768 0.93 19.81 -9.74
CA LEU A 768 -0.17 20.42 -10.48
C LEU A 768 -0.07 21.96 -10.48
N GLY A 769 0.37 22.58 -9.38
CA GLY A 769 0.54 24.03 -9.30
C GLY A 769 1.72 24.60 -10.07
N SER A 770 2.80 23.82 -10.26
CA SER A 770 3.98 24.22 -11.04
C SER A 770 3.69 24.43 -12.54
N CYS A 771 2.53 24.02 -13.04
CA CYS A 771 2.17 24.13 -14.46
C CYS A 771 1.77 25.56 -14.90
N SER A 772 1.67 26.52 -13.97
CA SER A 772 1.14 27.87 -14.24
C SER A 772 2.00 28.73 -15.19
N SER A 773 3.21 28.30 -15.56
CA SER A 773 4.13 29.04 -16.46
C SER A 773 4.40 28.35 -17.80
N ALA A 774 3.92 27.13 -18.02
CA ALA A 774 4.08 26.41 -19.28
C ALA A 774 2.70 26.12 -19.87
N SER A 775 2.41 26.75 -21.01
CA SER A 775 1.30 26.36 -21.89
C SER A 775 1.24 24.84 -22.02
N GLU A 776 0.04 24.26 -21.98
CA GLU A 776 -0.19 22.86 -22.37
C GLU A 776 0.71 22.53 -23.57
N PRO A 777 1.53 21.46 -23.49
CA PRO A 777 2.43 21.14 -24.58
C PRO A 777 1.57 20.85 -25.80
N SER A 778 1.57 21.78 -26.76
CA SER A 778 0.91 21.57 -28.04
C SER A 778 1.36 20.23 -28.62
N GLU A 779 0.44 19.52 -29.30
CA GLU A 779 0.65 18.20 -29.92
C GLU A 779 1.94 18.11 -30.76
N SER A 780 2.49 19.25 -31.19
CA SER A 780 3.75 19.35 -31.94
C SER A 780 5.03 19.04 -31.14
N SER A 781 5.01 19.18 -29.81
CA SER A 781 6.20 19.02 -28.95
C SER A 781 6.48 17.56 -28.58
N MET A 782 5.42 16.75 -28.40
CA MET A 782 5.54 15.30 -28.15
C MET A 782 6.05 14.52 -29.36
N GLY A 783 5.80 15.01 -30.59
CA GLY A 783 6.32 14.41 -31.81
C GLY A 783 7.85 14.45 -31.93
N LYS A 784 8.50 15.44 -31.31
CA LYS A 784 9.97 15.60 -31.37
C LYS A 784 10.71 14.76 -30.32
N GLU A 785 10.12 14.55 -29.14
CA GLU A 785 10.71 13.66 -28.14
C GLU A 785 10.59 12.17 -28.51
N GLN A 786 9.53 11.77 -29.24
CA GLN A 786 9.44 10.40 -29.78
C GLN A 786 10.45 10.12 -30.89
N GLN A 787 10.75 11.11 -31.75
CA GLN A 787 11.78 10.95 -32.78
C GLN A 787 13.19 10.82 -32.20
N HIS A 788 13.46 11.43 -31.05
CA HIS A 788 14.75 11.34 -30.38
C HIS A 788 14.93 10.08 -29.52
N ARG A 789 13.85 9.37 -29.17
CA ARG A 789 13.88 8.06 -28.49
C ARG A 789 13.83 6.85 -29.44
N GLN A 790 13.51 7.07 -30.72
CA GLN A 790 13.57 6.05 -31.77
C GLN A 790 14.90 6.04 -32.55
N GLN A 791 15.76 7.05 -32.36
CA GLN A 791 17.19 7.00 -32.70
C GLN A 791 17.98 6.55 -31.47
#